data_AF-A0A9P1DJR8-F1
#
_entry.id   AF-A0A9P1DJR8-F1
#
_cell.length_a   1.000
_cell.length_b   1.000
_cell.length_c   1.000
_cell.angle_alpha   90.00
_cell.angle_beta   90.00
_cell.angle_gamma   90.00
#
_symmetry.space_group_name_H-M   'P 1'
#
loop_
_entity.id
_entity.type
_entity.pdbx_description
1 polymer ?
#
loop_
_entity_poly.entity_id
_entity_poly.type
_entity_poly.pdbx_seq_one_letter_code
_entity_poly.pdbx_strand_id
1 'polypeptide(L)'
;MAMAMRIPVQQTSGEALMVEVVPDMTVGVLKEQLKTFRSDDELLRRLMSVKVFVDNQELVDNEEAVMEVVSRDAVVQVVFSQHVVECSQPESADRCLSDPDAVCILQIPEGVRVIDDRAFYNCQSVAVLCIPSSVISIGHSAFHGCKSLTRLTILNSVASIGDLAFCGCSSLTSLELPNSVVAIGEFAFYGCSSLRSLMISESVTAIAKNCFSGCSSLGSLAIPESVTAIEEAAFHGCKSLTRLTIPNSVGKIGKFAFDGCNSLTSLVIPESVTAIEKGAFHGCNSLESLTIPESVTAIEKGAFHACNSLESLTIPESVTAIEEAAFHGCKSLTRLTILNSVASIGDLAFYGCSSLTSLELPNSVVAIGEFAFYGCSSLRSLMISESVTAIAKNCFSGCSSLGSLAIPESVTAIEEAAFHGCKSLTRLTIPNSVGKIGKFAFDGCNSLTSLVIPESVTAIEKGAFHRCNSLESLTIPESVTAIEKRAFHGCNSLESLTIPESVTAIENGAFDKCTSLTNLTIPSSVISIGDFAFYGCMSLRGLTIPNSVTSIGHFAFYDCCSLAKVVIPSSVTAIGEAAFDYRSAKLMASVAESDPGCGAAVATLLGLAVGDSVGGPLEFLPVDGTFDELDTTRPCVVRGQRDGDGRLIYRHAYNRFHLKPGQWTDDTSMALCLADSLLVKNGYDGGDLRVRWHMWWFHGYCNAFRYDERRYGRSSVGLGGNVAKSLADVEHLATRGHRVPPIYGSVTNDAGNGSIMRLAPVPIAYSSQPREAMKVAILQSRASHPSCDAAACCAFMAFFVAQAITQHKRSAVSGEPAPSSELKEFISTTVEGFLNSGFEEMEYQSMEGCGRADGLQRISALLKCQPLSLKEANWDWKAKEPQISEAVTARLRDRRYNGHPIIDTYWGAYCMDGLAMALWGLWHSSSLAESIMKTVNLLGDADTTGAICGQLAGALYGWPGLVGDGWGRVRLSELQRWDPCAEIGIRAALLYHYGPLQVLQVELQQKEGHPTVRVFDRAVEDVQGRSTVGEIASGSRVWQLARERDFAQVIGQDPQGKATCGWVGIKNVVRIAVRDDVQDDNTGISFEEEDYPPVTAYPSRTLRPPDAGSSRRSLSAEPLPMGSRGRGL
;
A
#
# COMPACT_ATOMS: atom_id res chain seq x y z
N MET A 1 -72.00 34.25 -37.84
CA MET A 1 -71.55 32.91 -37.40
C MET A 1 -70.27 33.11 -36.60
N ALA A 2 -70.16 32.85 -35.30
CA ALA A 2 -71.02 32.16 -34.35
C ALA A 2 -71.20 33.05 -33.10
N MET A 3 -72.45 33.19 -32.65
CA MET A 3 -72.81 33.97 -31.47
C MET A 3 -72.50 33.11 -30.23
N ALA A 4 -71.63 33.61 -29.36
CA ALA A 4 -71.39 33.04 -28.04
C ALA A 4 -72.64 33.28 -27.17
N MET A 5 -73.47 32.26 -26.98
CA MET A 5 -74.43 32.22 -25.87
C MET A 5 -73.73 31.57 -24.68
N ARG A 6 -73.43 32.40 -23.66
CA ARG A 6 -73.08 31.98 -22.31
C ARG A 6 -74.38 31.75 -21.54
N ILE A 7 -74.61 30.54 -21.05
CA ILE A 7 -75.65 30.26 -20.05
C ILE A 7 -75.05 30.63 -18.67
N PRO A 8 -75.76 31.39 -17.81
CA PRO A 8 -75.29 31.66 -16.46
C PRO A 8 -75.39 30.39 -15.61
N VAL A 9 -74.25 29.86 -15.15
CA VAL A 9 -74.23 28.73 -14.20
C VAL A 9 -74.36 29.29 -12.79
N GLN A 10 -75.44 28.96 -12.07
CA GLN A 10 -75.46 29.09 -10.61
C GLN A 10 -74.72 27.90 -10.02
N GLN A 11 -73.53 28.12 -9.45
CA GLN A 11 -72.85 27.12 -8.63
C GLN A 11 -73.63 26.97 -7.32
N THR A 12 -74.34 25.86 -7.15
CA THR A 12 -74.77 25.37 -5.84
C THR A 12 -74.01 24.10 -5.50
N SER A 13 -73.62 23.99 -4.23
CA SER A 13 -72.90 22.87 -3.65
C SER A 13 -73.77 21.60 -3.67
N GLY A 14 -73.39 20.60 -4.47
CA GLY A 14 -73.97 19.25 -4.44
C GLY A 14 -74.31 18.70 -5.83
N GLU A 15 -73.43 17.83 -6.35
CA GLU A 15 -73.61 16.74 -7.34
C GLU A 15 -74.50 16.89 -8.61
N ALA A 16 -75.15 18.02 -8.89
CA ALA A 16 -75.92 18.24 -10.12
C ALA A 16 -75.60 19.59 -10.77
N LEU A 17 -75.39 19.58 -12.09
CA LEU A 17 -75.24 20.81 -12.88
C LEU A 17 -76.61 21.16 -13.48
N MET A 18 -77.17 22.30 -13.07
CA MET A 18 -78.40 22.84 -13.66
C MET A 18 -78.04 23.68 -14.88
N VAL A 19 -78.62 23.35 -16.04
CA VAL A 19 -78.39 24.08 -17.30
C VAL A 19 -79.72 24.62 -17.80
N GLU A 20 -79.80 25.93 -18.00
CA GLU A 20 -80.99 26.61 -18.54
C GLU A 20 -81.03 26.41 -20.06
N VAL A 21 -82.11 25.82 -20.58
CA VAL A 21 -82.26 25.53 -22.01
C VAL A 21 -82.87 26.73 -22.73
N VAL A 22 -82.20 27.25 -23.74
CA VAL A 22 -82.73 28.30 -24.63
C VAL A 22 -83.59 27.69 -25.74
N PRO A 23 -84.63 28.40 -26.22
CA PRO A 23 -85.43 27.96 -27.37
C PRO A 23 -84.52 27.73 -28.59
N ASP A 24 -84.68 26.59 -29.27
CA ASP A 24 -83.92 26.12 -30.45
C ASP A 24 -82.67 25.22 -30.20
N MET A 25 -82.40 24.77 -28.97
CA MET A 25 -81.30 23.84 -28.68
C MET A 25 -81.66 22.36 -28.99
N THR A 26 -80.85 21.66 -29.79
CA THR A 26 -81.04 20.22 -30.10
C THR A 26 -80.20 19.31 -29.19
N VAL A 27 -80.61 18.04 -29.02
CA VAL A 27 -79.88 17.03 -28.20
C VAL A 27 -78.42 16.87 -28.64
N GLY A 28 -78.17 16.95 -29.95
CA GLY A 28 -76.81 16.88 -30.51
C GLY A 28 -75.93 18.04 -30.06
N VAL A 29 -76.47 19.26 -30.01
CA VAL A 29 -75.75 20.48 -29.59
C VAL A 29 -75.48 20.47 -28.08
N LEU A 30 -76.45 20.02 -27.27
CA LEU A 30 -76.27 19.85 -25.81
C LEU A 30 -75.17 18.82 -25.49
N LYS A 31 -75.18 17.67 -26.18
CA LYS A 31 -74.15 16.63 -26.04
C LYS A 31 -72.76 17.11 -26.50
N GLU A 32 -72.66 17.97 -27.52
CA GLU A 32 -71.38 18.55 -27.96
C GLU A 32 -70.84 19.60 -26.98
N GLN A 33 -71.68 20.47 -26.43
CA GLN A 33 -71.24 21.49 -25.48
C GLN A 33 -70.79 20.86 -24.14
N LEU A 34 -71.45 19.80 -23.67
CA LEU A 34 -70.99 19.05 -22.48
C LEU A 34 -69.62 18.36 -22.68
N LYS A 35 -69.25 18.00 -23.92
CA LYS A 35 -67.90 17.46 -24.22
C LYS A 35 -66.77 18.50 -24.09
N THR A 36 -67.11 19.79 -24.05
CA THR A 36 -66.12 20.87 -23.90
C THR A 36 -65.79 21.21 -22.43
N PHE A 37 -66.58 20.71 -21.47
CA PHE A 37 -66.26 20.71 -20.04
C PHE A 37 -65.17 19.66 -19.74
N ARG A 38 -63.89 19.95 -20.04
CA ARG A 38 -62.77 19.06 -19.69
C ARG A 38 -62.17 19.47 -18.35
N SER A 39 -62.25 18.59 -17.35
CA SER A 39 -61.37 18.59 -16.18
C SER A 39 -60.06 17.85 -16.50
N ASP A 40 -58.96 18.25 -15.86
CA ASP A 40 -57.61 17.71 -16.10
C ASP A 40 -57.33 16.35 -15.43
N ASP A 41 -58.31 15.75 -14.74
CA ASP A 41 -58.15 14.49 -13.99
C ASP A 41 -58.37 13.23 -14.85
N GLU A 42 -57.35 12.38 -14.94
CA GLU A 42 -57.32 11.17 -15.77
C GLU A 42 -58.26 10.05 -15.27
N LEU A 43 -58.64 10.06 -13.98
CA LEU A 43 -59.61 9.14 -13.41
C LEU A 43 -61.04 9.53 -13.84
N LEU A 44 -61.34 10.83 -13.89
CA LEU A 44 -62.58 11.38 -14.45
C LEU A 44 -62.71 11.10 -15.97
N ARG A 45 -61.59 11.08 -16.72
CA ARG A 45 -61.59 10.74 -18.16
C ARG A 45 -61.98 9.29 -18.45
N ARG A 46 -61.79 8.36 -17.51
CA ARG A 46 -62.11 6.93 -17.70
C ARG A 46 -63.55 6.55 -17.30
N LEU A 47 -64.32 7.46 -16.70
CA LEU A 47 -65.54 7.12 -15.94
C LEU A 47 -66.85 7.78 -16.40
N MET A 48 -66.91 8.53 -17.51
CA MET A 48 -68.12 9.31 -17.83
C MET A 48 -69.07 8.63 -18.82
N SER A 49 -70.29 8.29 -18.38
CA SER A 49 -71.50 8.28 -19.22
C SER A 49 -72.47 9.35 -18.71
N VAL A 50 -72.97 10.19 -19.62
CA VAL A 50 -73.82 11.36 -19.31
C VAL A 50 -75.29 10.96 -19.48
N LYS A 51 -76.10 11.06 -18.41
CA LYS A 51 -77.56 10.89 -18.47
C LYS A 51 -78.25 12.22 -18.22
N VAL A 52 -79.29 12.51 -19.01
CA VAL A 52 -80.04 13.77 -18.99
C VAL A 52 -81.47 13.49 -18.53
N PHE A 53 -81.93 14.19 -17.51
CA PHE A 53 -83.28 14.06 -16.95
C PHE A 53 -84.06 15.35 -17.10
N VAL A 54 -85.35 15.23 -17.37
CA VAL A 54 -86.34 16.32 -17.37
C VAL A 54 -87.52 15.87 -16.54
N ASP A 55 -87.94 16.67 -15.55
CA ASP A 55 -89.03 16.35 -14.62
C ASP A 55 -88.92 14.92 -14.02
N ASN A 56 -87.68 14.52 -13.68
CA ASN A 56 -87.32 13.20 -13.14
C ASN A 56 -87.54 11.99 -14.07
N GLN A 57 -87.66 12.18 -15.39
CA GLN A 57 -87.60 11.08 -16.38
C GLN A 57 -86.33 11.15 -17.24
N GLU A 58 -85.68 10.00 -17.47
CA GLU A 58 -84.45 9.90 -18.29
C GLU A 58 -84.79 10.09 -19.78
N LEU A 59 -84.13 11.04 -20.45
CA LEU A 59 -84.28 11.27 -21.89
C LEU A 59 -83.64 10.12 -22.67
N VAL A 60 -84.48 9.26 -23.24
CA VAL A 60 -84.08 8.26 -24.23
C VAL A 60 -84.15 8.91 -25.61
N ASP A 61 -83.10 8.76 -26.44
CA ASP A 61 -82.89 9.40 -27.76
C ASP A 61 -84.16 9.37 -28.68
N ASN A 62 -85.09 10.30 -28.48
CA ASN A 62 -86.29 10.50 -29.29
C ASN A 62 -86.52 12.00 -29.51
N GLU A 63 -86.32 12.47 -30.74
CA GLU A 63 -86.38 13.90 -31.10
C GLU A 63 -87.79 14.51 -30.94
N GLU A 64 -88.87 13.72 -30.99
CA GLU A 64 -90.23 14.23 -30.80
C GLU A 64 -90.53 14.60 -29.33
N ALA A 65 -90.01 13.85 -28.36
CA ALA A 65 -90.21 14.12 -26.93
C ALA A 65 -89.48 15.39 -26.47
N VAL A 66 -88.36 15.73 -27.13
CA VAL A 66 -87.54 16.91 -26.81
C VAL A 66 -88.23 18.20 -27.25
N MET A 67 -88.91 18.20 -28.40
CA MET A 67 -89.63 19.38 -28.90
C MET A 67 -90.87 19.71 -28.05
N GLU A 68 -91.49 18.72 -27.40
CA GLU A 68 -92.61 18.93 -26.49
C GLU A 68 -92.14 19.59 -25.17
N VAL A 69 -90.94 19.24 -24.69
CA VAL A 69 -90.31 19.74 -23.46
C VAL A 69 -89.73 21.16 -23.59
N VAL A 70 -89.10 21.50 -24.72
CA VAL A 70 -88.52 22.83 -24.98
C VAL A 70 -89.57 23.95 -25.00
N SER A 71 -90.86 23.61 -25.11
CA SER A 71 -91.96 24.58 -25.10
C SER A 71 -92.46 25.00 -23.69
N ARG A 72 -91.88 24.47 -22.60
CA ARG A 72 -92.44 24.60 -21.23
C ARG A 72 -91.49 25.11 -20.12
N ASP A 73 -90.34 25.73 -20.41
CA ASP A 73 -89.38 26.21 -19.38
C ASP A 73 -88.97 25.13 -18.34
N ALA A 74 -88.70 23.90 -18.79
CA ALA A 74 -88.33 22.79 -17.91
C ALA A 74 -86.84 22.82 -17.49
N VAL A 75 -86.55 22.35 -16.27
CA VAL A 75 -85.20 22.27 -15.69
C VAL A 75 -84.54 20.94 -16.06
N VAL A 76 -83.32 20.99 -16.59
CA VAL A 76 -82.55 19.80 -16.99
C VAL A 76 -81.56 19.41 -15.89
N GLN A 77 -81.67 18.17 -15.41
CA GLN A 77 -80.73 17.59 -14.43
C GLN A 77 -79.78 16.62 -15.13
N VAL A 78 -78.47 16.87 -15.01
CA VAL A 78 -77.42 15.99 -15.56
C VAL A 78 -76.86 15.11 -14.44
N VAL A 79 -76.95 13.79 -14.61
CA VAL A 79 -76.44 12.80 -13.63
C VAL A 79 -75.35 11.96 -14.30
N PHE A 80 -74.22 11.82 -13.62
CA PHE A 80 -73.10 10.99 -14.05
C PHE A 80 -73.28 9.57 -13.51
N SER A 81 -73.20 8.53 -14.35
CA SER A 81 -73.32 7.13 -13.88
C SER A 81 -72.23 6.22 -14.44
N GLN A 82 -71.62 5.40 -13.57
CA GLN A 82 -70.99 4.10 -13.85
C GLN A 82 -71.08 3.21 -12.59
N HIS A 83 -70.54 1.98 -12.60
CA HIS A 83 -70.40 0.99 -11.50
C HIS A 83 -69.79 1.55 -10.19
N VAL A 84 -70.46 2.54 -9.63
CA VAL A 84 -70.38 3.00 -8.27
C VAL A 84 -71.58 2.33 -7.63
N VAL A 85 -71.35 1.34 -6.78
CA VAL A 85 -72.41 0.92 -5.87
C VAL A 85 -72.52 2.05 -4.84
N GLU A 86 -73.41 3.01 -5.07
CA GLU A 86 -73.88 3.90 -4.03
C GLU A 86 -74.48 3.02 -2.93
N CYS A 87 -73.73 2.84 -1.84
CA CYS A 87 -74.16 2.04 -0.71
C CYS A 87 -75.15 2.85 0.15
N SER A 88 -76.28 3.25 -0.43
CA SER A 88 -77.39 3.87 0.29
C SER A 88 -78.34 2.85 0.91
N GLN A 89 -78.17 1.55 0.63
CA GLN A 89 -78.95 0.45 1.19
C GLN A 89 -78.08 -0.61 1.90
N PRO A 90 -78.49 -1.15 3.08
CA PRO A 90 -77.66 -2.04 3.90
C PRO A 90 -77.18 -3.32 3.19
N GLU A 91 -78.01 -3.91 2.34
CA GLU A 91 -77.76 -5.23 1.73
C GLU A 91 -76.77 -5.19 0.52
N SER A 92 -76.53 -4.01 -0.05
CA SER A 92 -75.54 -3.79 -1.14
C SER A 92 -74.17 -3.36 -0.61
N ALA A 93 -74.12 -2.75 0.58
CA ALA A 93 -72.90 -2.33 1.26
C ALA A 93 -72.01 -3.50 1.66
N ASP A 94 -72.56 -4.54 2.29
CA ASP A 94 -71.78 -5.71 2.75
C ASP A 94 -71.08 -6.44 1.60
N ARG A 95 -71.72 -6.54 0.43
CA ARG A 95 -71.13 -7.16 -0.76
C ARG A 95 -69.99 -6.31 -1.34
N CYS A 96 -70.19 -5.00 -1.47
CA CYS A 96 -69.21 -4.11 -2.07
C CYS A 96 -67.97 -3.90 -1.18
N LEU A 97 -68.14 -3.91 0.15
CA LEU A 97 -67.05 -3.81 1.13
C LEU A 97 -66.25 -5.11 1.28
N SER A 98 -66.83 -6.25 0.87
CA SER A 98 -66.17 -7.57 0.92
C SER A 98 -65.37 -7.93 -0.34
N ASP A 99 -65.56 -7.19 -1.45
CA ASP A 99 -64.87 -7.43 -2.72
C ASP A 99 -63.58 -6.57 -2.80
N PRO A 100 -62.38 -7.18 -2.76
CA PRO A 100 -61.12 -6.45 -2.79
C PRO A 100 -60.84 -5.73 -4.12
N ASP A 101 -61.55 -6.04 -5.21
CA ASP A 101 -61.38 -5.39 -6.52
C ASP A 101 -62.41 -4.27 -6.78
N ALA A 102 -63.39 -4.07 -5.88
CA ALA A 102 -64.42 -3.05 -6.02
C ALA A 102 -63.92 -1.65 -5.63
N VAL A 103 -64.33 -0.61 -6.38
CA VAL A 103 -64.10 0.81 -6.06
C VAL A 103 -65.42 1.39 -5.54
N CYS A 104 -65.47 1.70 -4.25
CA CYS A 104 -66.69 2.11 -3.55
C CYS A 104 -66.66 3.60 -3.16
N ILE A 105 -67.80 4.28 -3.37
CA ILE A 105 -68.09 5.58 -2.75
C ILE A 105 -68.96 5.31 -1.53
N LEU A 106 -68.40 5.55 -0.34
CA LEU A 106 -69.08 5.35 0.93
C LEU A 106 -69.60 6.69 1.46
N GLN A 107 -70.91 6.86 1.42
CA GLN A 107 -71.60 7.96 2.11
C GLN A 107 -72.11 7.45 3.47
N ILE A 108 -71.62 8.03 4.56
CA ILE A 108 -72.16 7.71 5.89
C ILE A 108 -73.58 8.32 5.99
N PRO A 109 -74.61 7.57 6.39
CA PRO A 109 -75.99 8.07 6.43
C PRO A 109 -76.18 9.25 7.39
N GLU A 110 -77.05 10.19 7.03
CA GLU A 110 -77.49 11.24 7.95
C GLU A 110 -78.20 10.65 9.18
N GLY A 111 -77.80 11.10 10.37
CA GLY A 111 -78.26 10.59 11.67
C GLY A 111 -77.25 9.71 12.41
N VAL A 112 -76.22 9.20 11.73
CA VAL A 112 -75.09 8.53 12.39
C VAL A 112 -74.32 9.57 13.21
N ARG A 113 -74.24 9.36 14.52
CA ARG A 113 -73.52 10.27 15.42
C ARG A 113 -72.07 9.87 15.64
N VAL A 114 -71.77 8.59 15.69
CA VAL A 114 -70.43 8.08 16.01
C VAL A 114 -70.05 7.01 15.00
N ILE A 115 -68.82 7.06 14.49
CA ILE A 115 -68.20 5.94 13.78
C ILE A 115 -67.35 5.20 14.81
N ASP A 116 -67.72 3.97 15.13
CA ASP A 116 -67.04 3.19 16.19
C ASP A 116 -65.61 2.79 15.80
N ASP A 117 -64.86 2.37 16.83
CA ASP A 117 -63.52 1.82 16.67
C ASP A 117 -63.50 0.68 15.65
N ARG A 118 -62.52 0.71 14.74
CA ARG A 118 -62.31 -0.32 13.70
C ARG A 118 -63.50 -0.56 12.75
N ALA A 119 -64.47 0.35 12.65
CA ALA A 119 -65.69 0.16 11.84
C ALA A 119 -65.43 -0.28 10.38
N PHE A 120 -64.36 0.22 9.76
CA PHE A 120 -63.93 -0.07 8.39
C PHE A 120 -62.44 -0.49 8.33
N TYR A 121 -61.97 -1.18 9.38
CA TYR A 121 -60.58 -1.63 9.48
C TYR A 121 -60.17 -2.50 8.28
N ASN A 122 -59.06 -2.14 7.62
CA ASN A 122 -58.49 -2.74 6.43
C ASN A 122 -59.44 -2.83 5.23
N CYS A 123 -60.45 -1.96 5.14
CA CYS A 123 -61.37 -1.97 4.01
C CYS A 123 -60.67 -1.52 2.71
N GLN A 124 -60.38 -2.46 1.81
CA GLN A 124 -59.61 -2.19 0.60
C GLN A 124 -60.44 -1.55 -0.53
N SER A 125 -61.76 -1.54 -0.41
CA SER A 125 -62.65 -1.15 -1.52
C SER A 125 -63.08 0.32 -1.49
N VAL A 126 -63.01 0.99 -0.34
CA VAL A 126 -63.49 2.37 -0.19
C VAL A 126 -62.48 3.34 -0.82
N ALA A 127 -62.91 4.03 -1.88
CA ALA A 127 -62.09 4.98 -2.62
C ALA A 127 -62.47 6.44 -2.36
N VAL A 128 -63.75 6.70 -2.08
CA VAL A 128 -64.27 8.02 -1.71
C VAL A 128 -65.11 7.87 -0.45
N LEU A 129 -64.85 8.68 0.57
CA LEU A 129 -65.57 8.67 1.84
C LEU A 129 -66.16 10.05 2.13
N CYS A 130 -67.48 10.11 2.34
CA CYS A 130 -68.20 11.31 2.74
C CYS A 130 -68.79 11.14 4.14
N ILE A 131 -68.32 11.95 5.09
CA ILE A 131 -68.78 11.98 6.49
C ILE A 131 -69.72 13.18 6.68
N PRO A 132 -71.01 12.97 7.00
CA PRO A 132 -72.03 14.02 7.05
C PRO A 132 -71.96 14.85 8.33
N SER A 133 -72.80 15.90 8.38
CA SER A 133 -72.85 16.86 9.50
C SER A 133 -73.46 16.32 10.80
N SER A 134 -73.97 15.08 10.79
CA SER A 134 -74.47 14.39 11.99
C SER A 134 -73.39 13.68 12.80
N VAL A 135 -72.23 13.37 12.20
CA VAL A 135 -71.15 12.61 12.86
C VAL A 135 -70.34 13.53 13.77
N ILE A 136 -70.31 13.23 15.05
CA ILE A 136 -69.59 14.00 16.08
C ILE A 136 -68.20 13.44 16.41
N SER A 137 -67.92 12.17 16.13
CA SER A 137 -66.61 11.57 16.42
C SER A 137 -66.30 10.37 15.52
N ILE A 138 -65.02 10.20 15.20
CA ILE A 138 -64.47 9.04 14.48
C ILE A 138 -63.60 8.24 15.45
N GLY A 139 -63.92 6.96 15.64
CA GLY A 139 -63.26 6.05 16.58
C GLY A 139 -61.84 5.65 16.19
N HIS A 140 -61.16 4.98 17.11
CA HIS A 140 -59.80 4.50 16.95
C HIS A 140 -59.71 3.46 15.82
N SER A 141 -58.72 3.60 14.94
CA SER A 141 -58.50 2.71 13.78
C SER A 141 -59.72 2.54 12.86
N ALA A 142 -60.70 3.45 12.89
CA ALA A 142 -61.97 3.30 12.17
C ALA A 142 -61.79 3.01 10.66
N PHE A 143 -60.81 3.61 10.00
CA PHE A 143 -60.46 3.44 8.59
C PHE A 143 -58.99 3.07 8.39
N HIS A 144 -58.37 2.42 9.38
CA HIS A 144 -56.99 1.97 9.28
C HIS A 144 -56.81 1.04 8.09
N GLY A 145 -55.77 1.25 7.28
CA GLY A 145 -55.40 0.37 6.17
C GLY A 145 -56.36 0.43 4.97
N CYS A 146 -57.21 1.44 4.87
CA CYS A 146 -58.06 1.69 3.71
C CYS A 146 -57.23 2.24 2.54
N LYS A 147 -56.40 1.37 1.93
CA LYS A 147 -55.37 1.76 0.95
C LYS A 147 -55.92 2.36 -0.34
N SER A 148 -57.17 2.08 -0.71
CA SER A 148 -57.80 2.64 -1.91
C SER A 148 -58.42 4.01 -1.68
N LEU A 149 -58.50 4.50 -0.43
CA LEU A 149 -59.10 5.79 -0.11
C LEU A 149 -58.30 6.91 -0.75
N THR A 150 -58.87 7.59 -1.74
CA THR A 150 -58.25 8.69 -2.48
C THR A 150 -58.82 10.06 -2.08
N ARG A 151 -60.11 10.10 -1.72
CA ARG A 151 -60.84 11.33 -1.37
C ARG A 151 -61.62 11.14 -0.07
N LEU A 152 -61.43 12.07 0.86
CA LEU A 152 -62.13 12.13 2.14
C LEU A 152 -62.77 13.51 2.28
N THR A 153 -64.07 13.55 2.57
CA THR A 153 -64.81 14.77 2.88
C THR A 153 -65.43 14.63 4.27
N ILE A 154 -65.13 15.58 5.15
CA ILE A 154 -65.66 15.64 6.51
C ILE A 154 -66.44 16.96 6.65
N LEU A 155 -67.74 16.90 6.91
CA LEU A 155 -68.56 18.10 7.13
C LEU A 155 -68.45 18.62 8.58
N ASN A 156 -68.69 19.93 8.77
CA ASN A 156 -68.57 20.63 10.06
C ASN A 156 -69.49 20.03 11.14
N SER A 157 -68.96 19.14 11.97
CA SER A 157 -69.62 18.52 13.14
C SER A 157 -68.70 17.57 13.92
N VAL A 158 -67.75 16.91 13.23
CA VAL A 158 -66.79 16.00 13.84
C VAL A 158 -65.87 16.78 14.78
N ALA A 159 -65.92 16.44 16.07
CA ALA A 159 -65.12 17.07 17.13
C ALA A 159 -63.76 16.39 17.34
N SER A 160 -63.68 15.07 17.16
CA SER A 160 -62.47 14.29 17.39
C SER A 160 -62.27 13.17 16.37
N ILE A 161 -61.00 12.93 16.03
CA ILE A 161 -60.51 11.80 15.24
C ILE A 161 -59.64 10.93 16.15
N GLY A 162 -60.00 9.68 16.34
CA GLY A 162 -59.28 8.75 17.22
C GLY A 162 -57.92 8.31 16.68
N ASP A 163 -57.13 7.68 17.56
CA ASP A 163 -55.80 7.16 17.21
C ASP A 163 -55.87 6.16 16.06
N LEU A 164 -54.88 6.18 15.18
CA LEU A 164 -54.76 5.31 14.02
C LEU A 164 -55.95 5.38 13.03
N ALA A 165 -56.90 6.31 13.18
CA ALA A 165 -58.17 6.30 12.47
C ALA A 165 -58.06 6.17 10.95
N PHE A 166 -57.05 6.79 10.33
CA PHE A 166 -56.76 6.72 8.89
C PHE A 166 -55.31 6.26 8.62
N CYS A 167 -54.69 5.56 9.57
CA CYS A 167 -53.34 5.05 9.42
C CYS A 167 -53.25 4.10 8.22
N GLY A 168 -52.28 4.28 7.34
CA GLY A 168 -52.06 3.44 6.16
C GLY A 168 -53.01 3.69 5.00
N CYS A 169 -53.78 4.79 5.00
CA CYS A 169 -54.56 5.26 3.85
C CYS A 169 -53.64 5.83 2.75
N SER A 170 -52.80 4.98 2.18
CA SER A 170 -51.65 5.35 1.35
C SER A 170 -51.99 6.05 0.03
N SER A 171 -53.25 5.99 -0.42
CA SER A 171 -53.71 6.66 -1.66
C SER A 171 -54.38 8.01 -1.42
N LEU A 172 -54.58 8.43 -0.17
CA LEU A 172 -55.25 9.69 0.15
C LEU A 172 -54.39 10.86 -0.33
N THR A 173 -54.93 11.74 -1.18
CA THR A 173 -54.13 12.80 -1.85
C THR A 173 -54.30 14.18 -1.23
N SER A 174 -55.47 14.46 -0.67
CA SER A 174 -55.77 15.73 0.00
C SER A 174 -56.61 15.50 1.25
N LEU A 175 -56.35 16.29 2.29
CA LEU A 175 -57.12 16.30 3.53
C LEU A 175 -57.44 17.73 3.94
N GLU A 176 -58.73 18.00 4.17
CA GLU A 176 -59.24 19.23 4.75
C GLU A 176 -60.00 18.89 6.03
N LEU A 177 -59.47 19.34 7.18
CA LEU A 177 -60.12 19.15 8.46
C LEU A 177 -61.08 20.32 8.75
N PRO A 178 -62.38 20.06 8.98
CA PRO A 178 -63.34 21.12 9.26
C PRO A 178 -63.06 21.79 10.61
N ASN A 179 -63.54 23.04 10.77
CA ASN A 179 -63.34 23.83 12.01
C ASN A 179 -63.98 23.24 13.26
N SER A 180 -64.78 22.19 13.13
CA SER A 180 -65.28 21.42 14.26
C SER A 180 -64.22 20.51 14.88
N VAL A 181 -63.16 20.11 14.16
CA VAL A 181 -62.16 19.15 14.65
C VAL A 181 -61.24 19.83 15.64
N VAL A 182 -61.31 19.42 16.92
CA VAL A 182 -60.49 19.96 18.01
C VAL A 182 -59.31 19.04 18.33
N ALA A 183 -59.47 17.74 18.13
CA ALA A 183 -58.46 16.73 18.49
C ALA A 183 -58.23 15.70 17.37
N ILE A 184 -56.95 15.41 17.10
CA ILE A 184 -56.50 14.36 16.19
C ILE A 184 -55.62 13.39 17.00
N GLY A 185 -55.97 12.11 17.00
CA GLY A 185 -55.28 11.09 17.78
C GLY A 185 -53.89 10.73 17.26
N GLU A 186 -53.15 9.97 18.08
CA GLU A 186 -51.82 9.48 17.73
C GLU A 186 -51.87 8.59 16.48
N PHE A 187 -50.88 8.71 15.60
CA PHE A 187 -50.80 7.95 14.34
C PHE A 187 -52.03 8.08 13.42
N ALA A 188 -52.94 9.04 13.63
CA ALA A 188 -54.23 9.09 12.93
C ALA A 188 -54.09 9.07 11.40
N PHE A 189 -53.05 9.67 10.83
CA PHE A 189 -52.76 9.68 9.39
C PHE A 189 -51.36 9.13 9.07
N TYR A 190 -50.82 8.26 9.93
CA TYR A 190 -49.52 7.63 9.73
C TYR A 190 -49.49 6.87 8.38
N GLY A 191 -48.46 7.05 7.58
CA GLY A 191 -48.27 6.31 6.33
C GLY A 191 -49.23 6.70 5.20
N CYS A 192 -49.91 7.85 5.27
CA CYS A 192 -50.66 8.43 4.17
C CYS A 192 -49.72 8.97 3.09
N SER A 193 -48.94 8.09 2.46
CA SER A 193 -47.77 8.42 1.64
C SER A 193 -48.07 9.28 0.41
N SER A 194 -49.29 9.25 -0.12
CA SER A 194 -49.73 10.05 -1.28
C SER A 194 -50.32 11.41 -0.91
N LEU A 195 -50.40 11.76 0.38
CA LEU A 195 -51.01 13.01 0.85
C LEU A 195 -50.14 14.18 0.42
N ARG A 196 -50.65 15.02 -0.49
CA ARG A 196 -49.95 16.18 -1.08
C ARG A 196 -50.36 17.50 -0.45
N SER A 197 -51.64 17.61 -0.09
CA SER A 197 -52.25 18.81 0.48
C SER A 197 -52.91 18.49 1.81
N LEU A 198 -52.58 19.26 2.85
CA LEU A 198 -53.13 19.13 4.18
C LEU A 198 -53.54 20.52 4.68
N MET A 199 -54.81 20.70 4.99
CA MET A 199 -55.34 21.86 5.72
C MET A 199 -55.77 21.40 7.10
N ILE A 200 -55.03 21.85 8.11
CA ILE A 200 -55.35 21.61 9.52
C ILE A 200 -56.34 22.68 9.97
N SER A 201 -57.35 22.27 10.74
CA SER A 201 -58.37 23.19 11.25
C SER A 201 -57.79 24.19 12.26
N GLU A 202 -58.34 25.41 12.27
CA GLU A 202 -58.07 26.46 13.26
C GLU A 202 -58.50 26.11 14.69
N SER A 203 -59.16 24.98 14.91
CA SER A 203 -59.59 24.51 16.24
C SER A 203 -58.66 23.45 16.84
N VAL A 204 -57.70 22.92 16.08
CA VAL A 204 -56.78 21.86 16.53
C VAL A 204 -55.73 22.44 17.48
N THR A 205 -55.64 21.91 18.70
CA THR A 205 -54.72 22.48 19.73
C THR A 205 -53.35 21.81 19.80
N ALA A 206 -53.18 20.62 19.23
CA ALA A 206 -51.90 19.89 19.21
C ALA A 206 -51.83 18.95 18.00
N ILE A 207 -50.62 18.74 17.47
CA ILE A 207 -50.36 17.67 16.49
C ILE A 207 -49.76 16.48 17.24
N ALA A 208 -50.58 15.43 17.40
CA ALA A 208 -50.25 14.28 18.21
C ALA A 208 -49.08 13.46 17.67
N LYS A 209 -48.50 12.63 18.55
CA LYS A 209 -47.42 11.70 18.25
C LYS A 209 -47.66 10.91 16.96
N ASN A 210 -46.67 10.93 16.06
CA ASN A 210 -46.68 10.25 14.76
C ASN A 210 -47.88 10.54 13.84
N CYS A 211 -48.68 11.58 14.11
CA CYS A 211 -49.96 11.81 13.44
C CYS A 211 -49.86 11.81 11.90
N PHE A 212 -48.83 12.45 11.33
CA PHE A 212 -48.58 12.55 9.90
C PHE A 212 -47.22 11.94 9.50
N SER A 213 -46.67 11.04 10.31
CA SER A 213 -45.41 10.37 9.98
C SER A 213 -45.57 9.52 8.71
N GLY A 214 -44.60 9.56 7.80
CA GLY A 214 -44.62 8.82 6.54
C GLY A 214 -45.52 9.43 5.46
N CYS A 215 -46.06 10.63 5.66
CA CYS A 215 -46.75 11.43 4.63
C CYS A 215 -45.74 11.98 3.59
N SER A 216 -45.05 11.08 2.90
CA SER A 216 -43.86 11.39 2.10
C SER A 216 -44.08 12.36 0.94
N SER A 217 -45.31 12.49 0.43
CA SER A 217 -45.67 13.40 -0.68
C SER A 217 -46.12 14.79 -0.21
N LEU A 218 -46.18 15.05 1.09
CA LEU A 218 -46.72 16.30 1.63
C LEU A 218 -45.80 17.46 1.25
N GLY A 219 -46.29 18.39 0.43
CA GLY A 219 -45.44 19.40 -0.22
C GLY A 219 -45.23 20.68 0.60
N SER A 220 -46.30 21.21 1.18
CA SER A 220 -46.27 22.42 2.01
C SER A 220 -47.32 22.33 3.11
N LEU A 221 -46.99 22.88 4.28
CA LEU A 221 -47.87 22.85 5.44
C LEU A 221 -47.82 24.19 6.18
N ALA A 222 -49.00 24.73 6.49
CA ALA A 222 -49.17 25.80 7.46
C ALA A 222 -49.81 25.20 8.72
N ILE A 223 -49.15 25.34 9.87
CA ILE A 223 -49.70 24.93 11.16
C ILE A 223 -50.51 26.11 11.73
N PRO A 224 -51.79 25.93 12.11
CA PRO A 224 -52.67 27.02 12.55
C PRO A 224 -52.29 27.54 13.95
N GLU A 225 -52.61 28.81 14.22
CA GLU A 225 -52.24 29.53 15.46
C GLU A 225 -52.84 28.93 16.73
N SER A 226 -53.82 28.04 16.63
CA SER A 226 -54.36 27.29 17.78
C SER A 226 -53.45 26.15 18.27
N VAL A 227 -52.49 25.69 17.46
CA VAL A 227 -51.61 24.57 17.81
C VAL A 227 -50.55 25.01 18.80
N THR A 228 -50.57 24.40 19.98
CA THR A 228 -49.64 24.71 21.09
C THR A 228 -48.47 23.75 21.21
N ALA A 229 -48.56 22.57 20.58
CA ALA A 229 -47.53 21.53 20.64
C ALA A 229 -47.47 20.71 19.35
N ILE A 230 -46.23 20.41 18.92
CA ILE A 230 -45.92 19.43 17.88
C ILE A 230 -45.20 18.28 18.56
N GLU A 231 -45.87 17.13 18.68
CA GLU A 231 -45.37 16.01 19.47
C GLU A 231 -44.35 15.12 18.71
N GLU A 232 -43.89 14.07 19.39
CA GLU A 232 -42.87 13.14 18.90
C GLU A 232 -43.21 12.59 17.50
N ALA A 233 -42.27 12.73 16.57
CA ALA A 233 -42.35 12.22 15.21
C ALA A 233 -43.60 12.63 14.41
N ALA A 234 -44.28 13.72 14.79
CA ALA A 234 -45.53 14.19 14.17
C ALA A 234 -45.48 14.25 12.63
N PHE A 235 -44.34 14.64 12.06
CA PHE A 235 -44.09 14.75 10.61
C PHE A 235 -42.84 13.98 10.16
N HIS A 236 -42.40 12.96 10.90
CA HIS A 236 -41.24 12.14 10.54
C HIS A 236 -41.41 11.55 9.13
N GLY A 237 -40.43 11.71 8.25
CA GLY A 237 -40.41 11.14 6.90
C GLY A 237 -41.31 11.86 5.89
N CYS A 238 -41.73 13.10 6.16
CA CYS A 238 -42.40 13.98 5.19
C CYS A 238 -41.41 14.51 4.14
N LYS A 239 -40.89 13.61 3.30
CA LYS A 239 -39.74 13.83 2.41
C LYS A 239 -39.92 14.97 1.41
N SER A 240 -41.14 15.22 0.93
CA SER A 240 -41.44 16.30 -0.02
C SER A 240 -41.76 17.66 0.63
N LEU A 241 -41.73 17.77 1.96
CA LEU A 241 -42.09 19.00 2.65
C LEU A 241 -41.01 20.06 2.38
N THR A 242 -41.38 21.09 1.61
CA THR A 242 -40.44 22.15 1.18
C THR A 242 -40.50 23.38 2.07
N ARG A 243 -41.69 23.70 2.59
CA ARG A 243 -41.96 24.89 3.42
C ARG A 243 -42.86 24.52 4.58
N LEU A 244 -42.49 25.03 5.75
CA LEU A 244 -43.19 24.84 7.01
C LEU A 244 -43.21 26.17 7.77
N THR A 245 -44.40 26.59 8.19
CA THR A 245 -44.56 27.70 9.14
C THR A 245 -45.01 27.14 10.48
N ILE A 246 -44.21 27.33 11.53
CA ILE A 246 -44.57 26.99 12.91
C ILE A 246 -45.07 28.29 13.58
N PRO A 247 -46.32 28.33 14.11
CA PRO A 247 -46.90 29.53 14.70
C PRO A 247 -46.32 29.83 16.08
N ASN A 248 -46.48 31.09 16.53
CA ASN A 248 -45.96 31.56 17.82
C ASN A 248 -46.69 30.95 19.03
N SER A 249 -47.74 30.16 18.84
CA SER A 249 -48.38 29.39 19.91
C SER A 249 -47.64 28.10 20.28
N VAL A 250 -46.73 27.60 19.44
CA VAL A 250 -46.02 26.32 19.68
C VAL A 250 -44.91 26.49 20.70
N GLY A 251 -45.08 25.93 21.91
CA GLY A 251 -44.08 26.03 22.98
C GLY A 251 -42.92 25.04 22.88
N LYS A 252 -43.08 23.95 22.10
CA LYS A 252 -42.15 22.83 22.06
C LYS A 252 -42.23 22.06 20.73
N ILE A 253 -41.06 21.66 20.22
CA ILE A 253 -40.92 20.77 19.05
C ILE A 253 -40.41 19.41 19.56
N GLY A 254 -41.25 18.38 19.42
CA GLY A 254 -41.02 17.05 19.95
C GLY A 254 -39.86 16.29 19.30
N LYS A 255 -39.37 15.26 20.00
CA LYS A 255 -38.35 14.32 19.49
C LYS A 255 -38.69 13.83 18.09
N PHE A 256 -37.73 13.90 17.17
CA PHE A 256 -37.88 13.47 15.78
C PHE A 256 -39.05 14.08 15.00
N ALA A 257 -39.65 15.19 15.47
CA ALA A 257 -40.87 15.76 14.90
C ALA A 257 -40.82 15.96 13.37
N PHE A 258 -39.67 16.35 12.84
CA PHE A 258 -39.41 16.59 11.41
C PHE A 258 -38.22 15.77 10.88
N ASP A 259 -37.88 14.67 11.53
CA ASP A 259 -36.79 13.79 11.10
C ASP A 259 -37.06 13.24 9.67
N GLY A 260 -36.08 13.33 8.78
CA GLY A 260 -36.17 12.87 7.39
C GLY A 260 -37.02 13.76 6.48
N CYS A 261 -37.31 15.00 6.86
CA CYS A 261 -37.91 16.04 6.00
C CYS A 261 -36.89 16.58 4.99
N ASN A 262 -36.42 15.70 4.11
CA ASN A 262 -35.23 15.92 3.28
C ASN A 262 -35.31 17.15 2.36
N SER A 263 -36.50 17.57 1.92
CA SER A 263 -36.70 18.70 1.01
C SER A 263 -36.98 20.04 1.69
N LEU A 264 -36.98 20.10 3.03
CA LEU A 264 -37.26 21.34 3.76
C LEU A 264 -36.10 22.33 3.56
N THR A 265 -36.35 23.48 2.94
CA THR A 265 -35.28 24.42 2.55
C THR A 265 -35.05 25.55 3.55
N SER A 266 -36.11 26.03 4.19
CA SER A 266 -36.02 27.07 5.22
C SER A 266 -36.99 26.79 6.36
N LEU A 267 -36.56 27.20 7.56
CA LEU A 267 -37.34 27.07 8.78
C LEU A 267 -37.07 28.27 9.70
N VAL A 268 -38.15 28.86 10.20
CA VAL A 268 -38.09 29.84 11.28
C VAL A 268 -38.69 29.16 12.52
N ILE A 269 -37.89 29.02 13.57
CA ILE A 269 -38.37 28.54 14.87
C ILE A 269 -38.95 29.76 15.61
N PRO A 270 -40.21 29.73 16.06
CA PRO A 270 -40.86 30.88 16.67
C PRO A 270 -40.38 31.13 18.11
N GLU A 271 -40.50 32.38 18.57
CA GLU A 271 -40.03 32.88 19.88
C GLU A 271 -40.66 32.16 21.10
N SER A 272 -41.70 31.37 20.91
CA SER A 272 -42.31 30.57 21.98
C SER A 272 -41.63 29.22 22.23
N VAL A 273 -40.79 28.73 21.29
CA VAL A 273 -40.16 27.41 21.41
C VAL A 273 -39.01 27.47 22.41
N THR A 274 -39.13 26.71 23.50
CA THR A 274 -38.13 26.72 24.59
C THR A 274 -37.06 25.63 24.49
N ALA A 275 -37.33 24.57 23.71
CA ALA A 275 -36.44 23.43 23.52
C ALA A 275 -36.62 22.80 22.14
N ILE A 276 -35.50 22.39 21.54
CA ILE A 276 -35.45 21.60 20.31
C ILE A 276 -34.98 20.21 20.70
N GLU A 277 -35.94 19.28 20.80
CA GLU A 277 -35.67 17.96 21.35
C GLU A 277 -34.85 17.05 20.42
N LYS A 278 -34.36 15.94 20.99
CA LYS A 278 -33.56 14.92 20.32
C LYS A 278 -34.04 14.62 18.89
N GLY A 279 -33.17 14.83 17.92
CA GLY A 279 -33.39 14.48 16.51
C GLY A 279 -34.51 15.25 15.81
N ALA A 280 -35.04 16.35 16.38
CA ALA A 280 -36.21 17.06 15.85
C ALA A 280 -36.13 17.37 14.35
N PHE A 281 -34.94 17.69 13.82
CA PHE A 281 -34.66 18.00 12.42
C PHE A 281 -33.56 17.13 11.81
N HIS A 282 -33.35 15.92 12.34
CA HIS A 282 -32.38 14.99 11.79
C HIS A 282 -32.69 14.70 10.30
N GLY A 283 -31.66 14.65 9.45
CA GLY A 283 -31.82 14.33 8.03
C GLY A 283 -32.55 15.38 7.19
N CYS A 284 -32.79 16.61 7.69
CA CYS A 284 -33.30 17.73 6.92
C CYS A 284 -32.23 18.25 5.92
N ASN A 285 -31.88 17.41 4.94
CA ASN A 285 -30.70 17.55 4.09
C ASN A 285 -30.68 18.84 3.27
N SER A 286 -31.84 19.35 2.84
CA SER A 286 -31.95 20.58 2.05
C SER A 286 -32.09 21.86 2.88
N LEU A 287 -32.04 21.79 4.22
CA LEU A 287 -32.21 22.97 5.07
C LEU A 287 -31.02 23.91 4.91
N GLU A 288 -31.20 25.04 4.22
CA GLU A 288 -30.15 26.00 3.90
C GLU A 288 -29.95 27.04 5.01
N SER A 289 -31.04 27.47 5.63
CA SER A 289 -31.07 28.50 6.66
C SER A 289 -31.96 28.13 7.84
N LEU A 290 -31.50 28.49 9.03
CA LEU A 290 -32.16 28.24 10.30
C LEU A 290 -31.94 29.44 11.22
N THR A 291 -33.01 29.93 11.84
CA THR A 291 -32.93 30.90 12.93
C THR A 291 -33.39 30.23 14.22
N ILE A 292 -32.51 30.19 15.22
CA ILE A 292 -32.82 29.72 16.58
C ILE A 292 -33.14 30.97 17.43
N PRO A 293 -34.35 31.10 18.00
CA PRO A 293 -34.76 32.26 18.78
C PRO A 293 -34.16 32.27 20.19
N GLU A 294 -34.18 33.44 20.85
CA GLU A 294 -33.64 33.65 22.20
C GLU A 294 -34.40 32.89 23.30
N SER A 295 -35.53 32.25 22.99
CA SER A 295 -36.24 31.39 23.95
C SER A 295 -35.67 29.97 24.05
N VAL A 296 -34.86 29.51 23.09
CA VAL A 296 -34.33 28.14 23.08
C VAL A 296 -33.19 27.98 24.07
N THR A 297 -33.38 27.14 25.09
CA THR A 297 -32.38 26.97 26.18
C THR A 297 -31.42 25.79 25.98
N ALA A 298 -31.78 24.84 25.11
CA ALA A 298 -31.00 23.63 24.83
C ALA A 298 -31.23 23.13 23.40
N ILE A 299 -30.14 22.63 22.79
CA ILE A 299 -30.14 21.92 21.51
C ILE A 299 -29.76 20.46 21.81
N GLU A 300 -30.76 19.60 21.88
CA GLU A 300 -30.60 18.22 22.33
C GLU A 300 -29.89 17.33 21.30
N LYS A 301 -29.52 16.12 21.75
CA LYS A 301 -28.81 15.10 20.97
C LYS A 301 -29.32 14.96 19.52
N GLY A 302 -28.44 15.18 18.56
CA GLY A 302 -28.72 14.99 17.14
C GLY A 302 -29.81 15.89 16.53
N ALA A 303 -30.22 16.98 17.19
CA ALA A 303 -31.32 17.85 16.75
C ALA A 303 -31.24 18.25 15.26
N PHE A 304 -30.04 18.51 14.73
CA PHE A 304 -29.78 18.91 13.34
C PHE A 304 -28.76 18.00 12.63
N HIS A 305 -28.63 16.76 13.07
CA HIS A 305 -27.70 15.80 12.46
C HIS A 305 -28.06 15.60 10.97
N ALA A 306 -27.06 15.62 10.10
CA ALA A 306 -27.16 15.52 8.65
C ALA A 306 -28.01 16.62 7.97
N CYS A 307 -28.11 17.82 8.55
CA CYS A 307 -28.56 19.01 7.83
C CYS A 307 -27.47 19.48 6.85
N ASN A 308 -27.28 18.72 5.77
CA ASN A 308 -26.13 18.83 4.86
C ASN A 308 -26.02 20.19 4.16
N SER A 309 -27.14 20.85 3.84
CA SER A 309 -27.16 22.16 3.16
C SER A 309 -27.06 23.37 4.09
N LEU A 310 -27.04 23.20 5.42
CA LEU A 310 -27.09 24.33 6.35
C LEU A 310 -25.81 25.17 6.22
N GLU A 311 -25.92 26.42 5.76
CA GLU A 311 -24.74 27.23 5.41
C GLU A 311 -24.20 28.08 6.56
N SER A 312 -25.10 28.62 7.38
CA SER A 312 -24.73 29.46 8.52
C SER A 312 -25.70 29.34 9.68
N LEU A 313 -25.16 29.46 10.89
CA LEU A 313 -25.91 29.32 12.12
C LEU A 313 -25.40 30.28 13.21
N THR A 314 -26.34 30.84 13.97
CA THR A 314 -26.07 31.55 15.22
C THR A 314 -26.74 30.82 16.36
N ILE A 315 -25.98 30.44 17.38
CA ILE A 315 -26.46 29.87 18.64
C ILE A 315 -26.70 31.04 19.61
N PRO A 316 -27.95 31.28 20.07
CA PRO A 316 -28.31 32.45 20.89
C PRO A 316 -27.79 32.39 22.33
N GLU A 317 -27.86 33.50 23.07
CA GLU A 317 -27.37 33.62 24.46
C GLU A 317 -28.17 32.78 25.47
N SER A 318 -29.36 32.31 25.11
CA SER A 318 -30.14 31.43 25.96
C SER A 318 -29.68 29.97 25.96
N VAL A 319 -28.94 29.53 24.93
CA VAL A 319 -28.50 28.12 24.83
C VAL A 319 -27.35 27.84 25.79
N THR A 320 -27.55 26.90 26.71
CA THR A 320 -26.56 26.56 27.73
C THR A 320 -25.66 25.37 27.37
N ALA A 321 -26.09 24.52 26.43
CA ALA A 321 -25.33 23.36 25.98
C ALA A 321 -25.68 22.98 24.53
N ILE A 322 -24.67 22.48 23.81
CA ILE A 322 -24.82 21.82 22.51
C ILE A 322 -24.55 20.34 22.74
N GLU A 323 -25.58 19.51 22.69
CA GLU A 323 -25.45 18.08 23.05
C GLU A 323 -24.80 17.22 21.94
N GLU A 324 -24.63 15.92 22.25
CA GLU A 324 -24.01 14.93 21.39
C GLU A 324 -24.58 14.94 19.96
N ALA A 325 -23.70 15.01 18.96
CA ALA A 325 -24.02 14.96 17.54
C ALA A 325 -25.03 16.01 17.04
N ALA A 326 -25.30 17.09 17.79
CA ALA A 326 -26.33 18.08 17.47
C ALA A 326 -26.26 18.61 16.03
N PHE A 327 -25.07 18.81 15.47
CA PHE A 327 -24.81 19.28 14.11
C PHE A 327 -23.88 18.33 13.31
N HIS A 328 -23.84 17.04 13.69
CA HIS A 328 -23.03 16.05 12.98
C HIS A 328 -23.38 16.02 11.50
N GLY A 329 -22.39 16.12 10.62
CA GLY A 329 -22.57 16.02 9.17
C GLY A 329 -23.22 17.25 8.52
N CYS A 330 -23.23 18.42 9.16
CA CYS A 330 -23.60 19.69 8.51
C CYS A 330 -22.52 20.15 7.52
N LYS A 331 -22.39 19.43 6.39
CA LYS A 331 -21.26 19.54 5.46
C LYS A 331 -21.10 20.91 4.80
N SER A 332 -22.18 21.66 4.60
CA SER A 332 -22.14 23.02 4.03
C SER A 332 -21.99 24.14 5.06
N LEU A 333 -21.89 23.83 6.36
CA LEU A 333 -21.80 24.84 7.40
C LEU A 333 -20.46 25.59 7.28
N THR A 334 -20.51 26.85 6.84
CA THR A 334 -19.33 27.70 6.65
C THR A 334 -19.13 28.70 7.78
N ARG A 335 -20.23 29.21 8.35
CA ARG A 335 -20.22 30.25 9.39
C ARG A 335 -21.02 29.79 10.61
N LEU A 336 -20.34 29.66 11.75
CA LEU A 336 -20.95 29.32 13.03
C LEU A 336 -20.59 30.38 14.05
N THR A 337 -21.60 31.00 14.67
CA THR A 337 -21.44 31.92 15.80
C THR A 337 -22.02 31.28 17.05
N ILE A 338 -21.24 31.18 18.13
CA ILE A 338 -21.70 30.68 19.43
C ILE A 338 -21.58 31.84 20.44
N LEU A 339 -22.71 32.27 21.03
CA LEU A 339 -22.72 33.39 21.99
C LEU A 339 -22.36 32.95 23.42
N ASN A 340 -22.10 33.93 24.30
CA ASN A 340 -21.50 33.75 25.64
C ASN A 340 -22.46 33.15 26.68
N SER A 341 -22.84 31.89 26.50
CA SER A 341 -23.72 31.14 27.42
C SER A 341 -23.53 29.63 27.37
N VAL A 342 -23.06 29.12 26.23
CA VAL A 342 -22.81 27.69 26.04
C VAL A 342 -21.67 27.24 26.96
N ALA A 343 -22.00 26.35 27.90
CA ALA A 343 -21.07 25.80 28.88
C ALA A 343 -20.32 24.56 28.36
N SER A 344 -20.94 23.80 27.46
CA SER A 344 -20.37 22.56 26.95
C SER A 344 -20.77 22.27 25.50
N ILE A 345 -19.82 21.66 24.76
CA ILE A 345 -20.01 21.10 23.43
C ILE A 345 -19.85 19.58 23.56
N GLY A 346 -20.89 18.82 23.26
CA GLY A 346 -20.91 17.36 23.42
C GLY A 346 -20.13 16.60 22.35
N ASP A 347 -20.02 15.29 22.56
CA ASP A 347 -19.31 14.40 21.64
C ASP A 347 -19.91 14.45 20.23
N LEU A 348 -19.07 14.39 19.21
CA LEU A 348 -19.48 14.39 17.79
C LEU A 348 -20.28 15.64 17.35
N ALA A 349 -20.42 16.68 18.18
CA ALA A 349 -21.36 17.79 17.96
C ALA A 349 -21.26 18.44 16.58
N PHE A 350 -20.05 18.60 16.04
CA PHE A 350 -19.76 19.15 14.71
C PHE A 350 -18.91 18.19 13.85
N TYR A 351 -18.99 16.88 14.11
CA TYR A 351 -18.28 15.86 13.33
C TYR A 351 -18.62 15.99 11.85
N GLY A 352 -17.60 16.05 10.98
CA GLY A 352 -17.77 16.09 9.54
C GLY A 352 -18.36 17.40 9.00
N CYS A 353 -18.34 18.49 9.77
CA CYS A 353 -18.64 19.85 9.28
C CYS A 353 -17.51 20.37 8.36
N SER A 354 -17.32 19.69 7.22
CA SER A 354 -16.14 19.79 6.37
C SER A 354 -15.92 21.16 5.72
N SER A 355 -16.95 22.02 5.66
CA SER A 355 -16.87 23.37 5.10
C SER A 355 -16.65 24.48 6.13
N LEU A 356 -16.62 24.16 7.43
CA LEU A 356 -16.46 25.16 8.48
C LEU A 356 -15.08 25.79 8.38
N THR A 357 -14.98 27.11 8.17
CA THR A 357 -13.70 27.76 7.87
C THR A 357 -13.02 28.37 9.09
N SER A 358 -13.79 28.87 10.04
CA SER A 358 -13.30 29.54 11.25
C SER A 358 -14.30 29.39 12.39
N LEU A 359 -13.80 29.29 13.61
CA LEU A 359 -14.63 29.19 14.81
C LEU A 359 -13.97 29.91 15.99
N GLU A 360 -14.77 30.68 16.73
CA GLU A 360 -14.39 31.28 18.00
C GLU A 360 -15.27 30.66 19.09
N LEU A 361 -14.66 29.97 20.06
CA LEU A 361 -15.40 29.42 21.18
C LEU A 361 -15.53 30.49 22.29
N PRO A 362 -16.75 30.79 22.75
CA PRO A 362 -16.96 31.79 23.80
C PRO A 362 -16.35 31.36 25.13
N ASN A 363 -16.02 32.34 25.98
CA ASN A 363 -15.34 32.09 27.27
C ASN A 363 -16.16 31.24 28.26
N SER A 364 -17.46 31.07 28.00
CA SER A 364 -18.34 30.18 28.76
C SER A 364 -18.06 28.70 28.53
N VAL A 365 -17.42 28.31 27.42
CA VAL A 365 -17.20 26.89 27.09
C VAL A 365 -16.12 26.29 27.99
N VAL A 366 -16.52 25.38 28.88
CA VAL A 366 -15.63 24.70 29.83
C VAL A 366 -15.19 23.32 29.33
N ALA A 367 -16.00 22.69 28.46
CA ALA A 367 -15.76 21.33 27.98
C ALA A 367 -16.10 21.18 26.48
N ILE A 368 -15.23 20.44 25.78
CA ILE A 368 -15.41 20.03 24.38
C ILE A 368 -15.30 18.50 24.34
N GLY A 369 -16.33 17.83 23.82
CA GLY A 369 -16.44 16.38 23.80
C GLY A 369 -15.55 15.68 22.78
N GLU A 370 -15.50 14.35 22.87
CA GLU A 370 -14.74 13.51 21.95
C GLU A 370 -15.23 13.66 20.51
N PHE A 371 -14.31 13.68 19.55
CA PHE A 371 -14.62 13.84 18.12
C PHE A 371 -15.45 15.08 17.75
N ALA A 372 -15.59 16.08 18.64
CA ALA A 372 -16.51 17.19 18.45
C ALA A 372 -16.32 17.95 17.14
N PHE A 373 -15.07 18.10 16.67
CA PHE A 373 -14.73 18.75 15.40
C PHE A 373 -13.96 17.82 14.44
N TYR A 374 -14.11 16.51 14.60
CA TYR A 374 -13.45 15.54 13.73
C TYR A 374 -13.84 15.77 12.27
N GLY A 375 -12.86 15.81 11.36
CA GLY A 375 -13.11 15.94 9.93
C GLY A 375 -13.62 17.32 9.50
N CYS A 376 -13.49 18.37 10.32
CA CYS A 376 -13.68 19.77 9.93
C CYS A 376 -12.53 20.23 9.01
N SER A 377 -12.41 19.61 7.83
CA SER A 377 -11.23 19.66 6.97
C SER A 377 -10.89 21.06 6.43
N SER A 378 -11.87 21.96 6.37
CA SER A 378 -11.70 23.36 5.94
C SER A 378 -11.41 24.34 7.08
N LEU A 379 -11.38 23.89 8.34
CA LEU A 379 -11.18 24.77 9.50
C LEU A 379 -9.75 25.31 9.48
N ARG A 380 -9.60 26.62 9.27
CA ARG A 380 -8.28 27.28 9.13
C ARG A 380 -7.79 27.89 10.42
N SER A 381 -8.71 28.44 11.22
CA SER A 381 -8.42 29.11 12.48
C SER A 381 -9.45 28.74 13.53
N LEU A 382 -8.98 28.46 14.74
CA LEU A 382 -9.80 28.16 15.90
C LEU A 382 -9.21 28.88 17.11
N MET A 383 -10.06 29.57 17.87
CA MET A 383 -9.72 30.07 19.21
C MET A 383 -10.45 29.21 20.24
N ILE A 384 -9.67 28.51 21.08
CA ILE A 384 -10.18 27.72 22.19
C ILE A 384 -10.36 28.67 23.39
N SER A 385 -11.48 28.53 24.10
CA SER A 385 -11.78 29.34 25.28
C SER A 385 -10.78 29.11 26.42
N GLU A 386 -10.44 30.18 27.14
CA GLU A 386 -9.61 30.15 28.36
C GLU A 386 -10.21 29.32 29.51
N SER A 387 -11.45 28.84 29.40
CA SER A 387 -12.11 27.99 30.40
C SER A 387 -11.99 26.49 30.11
N VAL A 388 -11.49 26.10 28.93
CA VAL A 388 -11.41 24.68 28.51
C VAL A 388 -10.29 23.96 29.25
N THR A 389 -10.62 22.85 29.91
CA THR A 389 -9.68 22.14 30.80
C THR A 389 -8.93 20.96 30.15
N ALA A 390 -9.40 20.46 29.01
CA ALA A 390 -8.77 19.36 28.27
C ALA A 390 -9.11 19.43 26.77
N ILE A 391 -8.21 18.93 25.92
CA ILE A 391 -8.50 18.65 24.51
C ILE A 391 -8.80 17.15 24.39
N ALA A 392 -10.09 16.83 24.22
CA ALA A 392 -10.59 15.46 24.24
C ALA A 392 -10.09 14.60 23.06
N LYS A 393 -10.21 13.28 23.23
CA LYS A 393 -9.87 12.28 22.22
C LYS A 393 -10.44 12.62 20.83
N ASN A 394 -9.58 12.59 19.82
CA ASN A 394 -9.92 12.87 18.41
C ASN A 394 -10.61 14.22 18.13
N CYS A 395 -10.65 15.17 19.08
CA CYS A 395 -11.46 16.38 19.01
C CYS A 395 -11.26 17.17 17.70
N PHE A 396 -10.02 17.32 17.24
CA PHE A 396 -9.66 18.03 16.00
C PHE A 396 -8.98 17.12 14.97
N SER A 397 -9.17 15.80 15.06
CA SER A 397 -8.58 14.87 14.11
C SER A 397 -9.15 15.10 12.70
N GLY A 398 -8.30 15.12 11.68
CA GLY A 398 -8.68 15.40 10.29
C GLY A 398 -8.98 16.88 9.99
N CYS A 399 -8.72 17.83 10.90
CA CYS A 399 -8.77 19.27 10.63
C CYS A 399 -7.60 19.72 9.72
N SER A 400 -7.56 19.21 8.49
CA SER A 400 -6.39 19.25 7.63
C SER A 400 -5.93 20.66 7.22
N SER A 401 -6.82 21.66 7.25
CA SER A 401 -6.51 23.06 6.92
C SER A 401 -6.12 23.92 8.13
N LEU A 402 -6.13 23.36 9.34
CA LEU A 402 -5.89 24.13 10.57
C LEU A 402 -4.44 24.61 10.59
N GLY A 403 -4.23 25.92 10.41
CA GLY A 403 -2.89 26.49 10.19
C GLY A 403 -2.15 26.84 11.48
N SER A 404 -2.89 27.36 12.46
CA SER A 404 -2.39 27.76 13.77
C SER A 404 -3.47 27.60 14.83
N LEU A 405 -3.06 27.24 16.03
CA LEU A 405 -3.91 27.08 17.20
C LEU A 405 -3.16 27.54 18.45
N ALA A 406 -3.84 28.29 19.32
CA ALA A 406 -3.37 28.56 20.67
C ALA A 406 -4.13 27.65 21.64
N ILE A 407 -3.40 26.86 22.44
CA ILE A 407 -3.98 26.06 23.52
C ILE A 407 -3.91 26.91 24.80
N PRO A 408 -5.05 27.18 25.48
CA PRO A 408 -5.08 28.07 26.64
C PRO A 408 -4.47 27.44 27.89
N GLU A 409 -4.00 28.27 28.83
CA GLU A 409 -3.30 27.84 30.05
C GLU A 409 -4.18 27.03 31.02
N SER A 410 -5.50 26.97 30.81
CA SER A 410 -6.41 26.09 31.55
C SER A 410 -6.35 24.63 31.12
N VAL A 411 -5.80 24.31 29.95
CA VAL A 411 -5.75 22.94 29.42
C VAL A 411 -4.70 22.10 30.15
N THR A 412 -5.15 21.04 30.80
CA THR A 412 -4.30 20.13 31.59
C THR A 412 -3.89 18.86 30.85
N ALA A 413 -4.59 18.51 29.77
CA ALA A 413 -4.32 17.30 28.99
C ALA A 413 -4.63 17.49 27.50
N ILE A 414 -3.76 16.92 26.65
CA ILE A 414 -4.02 16.71 25.22
C ILE A 414 -4.16 15.19 25.02
N GLU A 415 -5.37 14.74 24.74
CA GLU A 415 -5.68 13.31 24.70
C GLU A 415 -5.33 12.62 23.37
N GLU A 416 -5.66 11.33 23.27
CA GLU A 416 -5.36 10.47 22.13
C GLU A 416 -5.86 11.08 20.81
N ALA A 417 -4.97 11.17 19.81
CA ALA A 417 -5.25 11.63 18.46
C ALA A 417 -5.95 13.01 18.37
N ALA A 418 -5.83 13.86 19.41
CA ALA A 418 -6.50 15.17 19.48
C ALA A 418 -6.32 16.04 18.22
N PHE A 419 -5.14 16.01 17.60
CA PHE A 419 -4.77 16.76 16.40
C PHE A 419 -4.25 15.86 15.27
N HIS A 420 -4.62 14.57 15.26
CA HIS A 420 -4.19 13.64 14.21
C HIS A 420 -4.58 14.16 12.82
N GLY A 421 -3.63 14.17 11.87
CA GLY A 421 -3.89 14.59 10.49
C GLY A 421 -4.16 16.09 10.30
N CYS A 422 -3.80 16.95 11.25
CA CYS A 422 -3.78 18.42 11.10
C CYS A 422 -2.63 18.86 10.18
N LYS A 423 -2.72 18.50 8.89
CA LYS A 423 -1.63 18.57 7.91
C LYS A 423 -1.06 19.98 7.71
N SER A 424 -1.88 21.02 7.83
CA SER A 424 -1.46 22.43 7.68
C SER A 424 -0.97 23.10 8.97
N LEU A 425 -1.00 22.42 10.12
CA LEU A 425 -0.62 23.02 11.39
C LEU A 425 0.87 23.34 11.38
N THR A 426 1.22 24.63 11.39
CA THR A 426 2.62 25.07 11.26
C THR A 426 3.29 25.34 12.60
N ARG A 427 2.52 25.84 13.57
CA ARG A 427 3.00 26.21 14.90
C ARG A 427 1.93 25.88 15.94
N LEU A 428 2.39 25.44 17.10
CA LEU A 428 1.58 25.15 18.26
C LEU A 428 2.39 25.46 19.52
N THR A 429 1.76 26.12 20.48
CA THR A 429 2.32 26.26 21.83
C THR A 429 1.52 25.37 22.77
N ILE A 430 2.19 24.46 23.46
CA ILE A 430 1.60 23.65 24.52
C ILE A 430 1.85 24.38 25.86
N PRO A 431 0.80 24.73 26.62
CA PRO A 431 0.94 25.52 27.85
C PRO A 431 1.50 24.69 29.01
N ASN A 432 2.09 25.37 30.00
CA ASN A 432 2.74 24.73 31.15
C ASN A 432 1.78 23.97 32.08
N SER A 433 0.48 24.06 31.87
CA SER A 433 -0.53 23.26 32.57
C SER A 433 -0.67 21.83 32.02
N VAL A 434 -0.20 21.54 30.81
CA VAL A 434 -0.37 20.22 30.18
C VAL A 434 0.57 19.18 30.80
N GLY A 435 0.01 18.22 31.55
CA GLY A 435 0.79 17.15 32.19
C GLY A 435 1.16 15.97 31.27
N LYS A 436 0.44 15.83 30.15
CA LYS A 436 0.50 14.63 29.28
C LYS A 436 0.14 14.94 27.83
N ILE A 437 0.90 14.35 26.90
CA ILE A 437 0.60 14.31 25.46
C ILE A 437 0.20 12.88 25.08
N GLY A 438 -1.05 12.70 24.67
CA GLY A 438 -1.64 11.39 24.40
C GLY A 438 -1.09 10.67 23.16
N LYS A 439 -1.37 9.36 23.08
CA LYS A 439 -1.05 8.51 21.91
C LYS A 439 -1.51 9.16 20.61
N PHE A 440 -0.64 9.21 19.61
CA PHE A 440 -0.91 9.79 18.29
C PHE A 440 -1.43 11.23 18.28
N ALA A 441 -1.29 12.01 19.36
CA ALA A 441 -1.90 13.33 19.51
C ALA A 441 -1.62 14.27 18.32
N PHE A 442 -0.42 14.22 17.73
CA PHE A 442 -0.01 15.03 16.59
C PHE A 442 0.44 14.18 15.38
N ASP A 443 0.01 12.92 15.29
CA ASP A 443 0.38 12.05 14.17
C ASP A 443 -0.07 12.65 12.82
N GLY A 444 0.84 12.76 11.86
CA GLY A 444 0.57 13.30 10.53
C GLY A 444 0.41 14.83 10.46
N CYS A 445 0.85 15.58 11.49
CA CYS A 445 1.01 17.03 11.46
C CYS A 445 2.20 17.44 10.57
N ASN A 446 2.08 17.16 9.27
CA ASN A 446 3.20 17.18 8.33
C ASN A 446 3.87 18.55 8.16
N SER A 447 3.17 19.67 8.42
CA SER A 447 3.69 21.04 8.30
C SER A 447 4.19 21.64 9.61
N LEU A 448 4.13 20.92 10.74
CA LEU A 448 4.56 21.45 12.04
C LEU A 448 6.08 21.62 12.04
N THR A 449 6.57 22.87 12.08
CA THR A 449 8.02 23.13 11.95
C THR A 449 8.75 23.22 13.29
N SER A 450 8.06 23.68 14.33
CA SER A 450 8.61 23.83 15.67
C SER A 450 7.54 23.59 16.72
N LEU A 451 7.96 23.01 17.84
CA LEU A 451 7.12 22.73 18.99
C LEU A 451 7.97 22.84 20.26
N VAL A 452 7.41 23.47 21.30
CA VAL A 452 8.00 23.46 22.65
C VAL A 452 7.13 22.55 23.52
N ILE A 453 7.72 21.49 24.06
CA ILE A 453 7.08 20.63 25.06
C ILE A 453 7.40 21.25 26.45
N PRO A 454 6.38 21.62 27.25
CA PRO A 454 6.58 22.31 28.52
C PRO A 454 7.03 21.38 29.64
N GLU A 455 7.70 21.95 30.66
CA GLU A 455 8.27 21.23 31.82
C GLU A 455 7.26 20.44 32.66
N SER A 456 5.96 20.61 32.45
CA SER A 456 4.92 19.82 33.10
C SER A 456 4.67 18.46 32.43
N VAL A 457 5.10 18.24 31.18
CA VAL A 457 4.84 17.00 30.45
C VAL A 457 5.74 15.88 30.96
N THR A 458 5.14 14.85 31.54
CA THR A 458 5.88 13.73 32.15
C THR A 458 6.12 12.53 31.22
N ALA A 459 5.35 12.45 30.13
CA ALA A 459 5.41 11.35 29.16
C ALA A 459 5.04 11.81 27.74
N ILE A 460 5.77 11.29 26.75
CA ILE A 460 5.44 11.39 25.33
C ILE A 460 5.00 9.99 24.88
N GLU A 461 3.68 9.79 24.77
CA GLU A 461 3.10 8.48 24.50
C GLU A 461 3.33 7.99 23.06
N LYS A 462 3.08 6.69 22.85
CA LYS A 462 3.19 5.99 21.56
C LYS A 462 2.69 6.82 20.38
N GLY A 463 3.58 7.09 19.43
CA GLY A 463 3.28 7.77 18.17
C GLY A 463 2.88 9.23 18.27
N ALA A 464 3.05 9.90 19.43
CA ALA A 464 2.58 11.28 19.66
C ALA A 464 2.95 12.27 18.53
N PHE A 465 4.12 12.14 17.91
CA PHE A 465 4.62 12.98 16.82
C PHE A 465 4.98 12.17 15.55
N HIS A 466 4.36 11.01 15.37
CA HIS A 466 4.59 10.16 14.19
C HIS A 466 4.31 10.95 12.90
N ARG A 467 5.19 10.85 11.90
CA ARG A 467 5.10 11.54 10.60
C ARG A 467 4.97 13.06 10.67
N CYS A 468 5.46 13.72 11.72
CA CYS A 468 5.67 15.17 11.74
C CYS A 468 6.87 15.56 10.85
N ASN A 469 6.70 15.38 9.52
CA ASN A 469 7.80 15.39 8.56
C ASN A 469 8.59 16.71 8.51
N SER A 470 7.94 17.85 8.76
CA SER A 470 8.57 19.19 8.74
C SER A 470 9.13 19.65 10.09
N LEU A 471 9.03 18.85 11.16
CA LEU A 471 9.51 19.26 12.47
C LEU A 471 11.04 19.37 12.46
N GLU A 472 11.59 20.59 12.54
CA GLU A 472 13.02 20.87 12.38
C GLU A 472 13.79 20.73 13.70
N SER A 473 13.17 21.15 14.81
CA SER A 473 13.76 21.12 16.15
C SER A 473 12.69 20.86 17.21
N LEU A 474 13.12 20.22 18.29
CA LEU A 474 12.30 19.88 19.44
C LEU A 474 13.18 19.86 20.70
N THR A 475 12.67 20.41 21.79
CA THR A 475 13.24 20.24 23.13
C THR A 475 12.33 19.34 23.96
N ILE A 476 12.87 18.24 24.47
CA ILE A 476 12.17 17.37 25.42
C ILE A 476 12.59 17.83 26.84
N PRO A 477 11.63 18.20 27.72
CA PRO A 477 11.92 18.76 29.04
C PRO A 477 12.35 17.70 30.06
N GLU A 478 13.03 18.13 31.13
CA GLU A 478 13.61 17.24 32.17
C GLU A 478 12.57 16.45 32.96
N SER A 479 11.28 16.75 32.82
CA SER A 479 10.19 15.97 33.40
C SER A 479 9.82 14.70 32.62
N VAL A 480 10.24 14.56 31.36
CA VAL A 480 9.89 13.40 30.51
C VAL A 480 10.72 12.18 30.89
N THR A 481 10.08 11.13 31.41
CA THR A 481 10.79 9.93 31.89
C THR A 481 10.93 8.80 30.86
N ALA A 482 10.15 8.86 29.78
CA ALA A 482 10.14 7.85 28.72
C ALA A 482 9.76 8.44 27.35
N ILE A 483 10.39 7.91 26.30
CA ILE A 483 10.05 8.15 24.90
C ILE A 483 9.51 6.84 24.32
N GLU A 484 8.18 6.75 24.23
CA GLU A 484 7.50 5.51 23.87
C GLU A 484 7.62 5.13 22.39
N LYS A 485 7.22 3.89 22.07
CA LYS A 485 7.24 3.30 20.73
C LYS A 485 6.77 4.27 19.64
N ARG A 486 7.63 4.49 18.64
CA ARG A 486 7.38 5.34 17.46
C ARG A 486 7.01 6.80 17.74
N ALA A 487 7.32 7.35 18.92
CA ALA A 487 6.99 8.72 19.29
C ALA A 487 7.35 9.76 18.22
N PHE A 488 8.51 9.62 17.55
CA PHE A 488 9.02 10.52 16.51
C PHE A 488 9.30 9.82 15.17
N HIS A 489 8.69 8.66 14.91
CA HIS A 489 8.93 7.94 13.66
C HIS A 489 8.57 8.80 12.44
N GLY A 490 9.49 8.93 11.49
CA GLY A 490 9.29 9.69 10.25
C GLY A 490 9.35 11.21 10.41
N CYS A 491 9.90 11.74 11.51
CA CYS A 491 10.23 13.17 11.64
C CYS A 491 11.44 13.52 10.74
N ASN A 492 11.24 13.49 9.41
CA ASN A 492 12.32 13.51 8.42
C ASN A 492 13.18 14.79 8.46
N SER A 493 12.62 15.94 8.84
CA SER A 493 13.33 17.22 8.96
C SER A 493 13.98 17.46 10.32
N LEU A 494 13.82 16.58 11.31
CA LEU A 494 14.34 16.82 12.66
C LEU A 494 15.87 16.77 12.65
N GLU A 495 16.54 17.92 12.75
CA GLU A 495 18.00 18.02 12.60
C GLU A 495 18.76 17.75 13.91
N SER A 496 18.16 18.16 15.03
CA SER A 496 18.73 18.03 16.37
C SER A 496 17.64 17.83 17.41
N LEU A 497 18.01 17.09 18.46
CA LEU A 497 17.15 16.78 19.60
C LEU A 497 18.05 16.64 20.83
N THR A 498 17.57 17.14 21.96
CA THR A 498 18.17 16.85 23.28
C THR A 498 17.26 15.88 24.03
N ILE A 499 17.79 14.72 24.41
CA ILE A 499 17.11 13.77 25.31
C ILE A 499 17.56 14.10 26.74
N PRO A 500 16.65 14.39 27.68
CA PRO A 500 17.00 14.82 29.04
C PRO A 500 17.46 13.66 29.94
N GLU A 501 18.17 13.99 31.03
CA GLU A 501 18.73 12.99 31.97
C GLU A 501 17.66 12.23 32.76
N SER A 502 16.38 12.58 32.65
CA SER A 502 15.27 11.81 33.21
C SER A 502 14.81 10.61 32.36
N VAL A 503 15.20 10.53 31.07
CA VAL A 503 14.76 9.45 30.18
C VAL A 503 15.52 8.16 30.47
N THR A 504 14.79 7.11 30.86
CA THR A 504 15.40 5.81 31.24
C THR A 504 15.44 4.79 30.09
N ALA A 505 14.60 4.95 29.07
CA ALA A 505 14.52 4.05 27.93
C ALA A 505 14.16 4.77 26.64
N ILE A 506 14.74 4.31 25.53
CA ILE A 506 14.37 4.70 24.17
C ILE A 506 13.71 3.50 23.52
N GLU A 507 12.38 3.53 23.38
CA GLU A 507 11.61 2.37 22.94
C GLU A 507 11.68 2.11 21.41
N ASN A 508 11.06 1.00 21.00
CA ASN A 508 11.11 0.50 19.63
C ASN A 508 10.67 1.56 18.60
N GLY A 509 11.53 1.83 17.63
CA GLY A 509 11.28 2.77 16.54
C GLY A 509 11.05 4.22 16.96
N ALA A 510 11.45 4.63 18.18
CA ALA A 510 11.21 5.96 18.72
C ALA A 510 11.60 7.10 17.73
N PHE A 511 12.73 6.94 17.03
CA PHE A 511 13.27 7.90 16.05
C PHE A 511 13.50 7.26 14.66
N ASP A 512 12.81 6.17 14.36
CA ASP A 512 12.90 5.48 13.07
C ASP A 512 12.56 6.44 11.91
N LYS A 513 13.41 6.48 10.88
CA LYS A 513 13.38 7.38 9.72
C LYS A 513 13.47 8.87 10.07
N CYS A 514 14.08 9.27 11.18
CA CYS A 514 14.50 10.67 11.37
C CYS A 514 15.72 10.98 10.48
N THR A 515 15.51 11.11 9.16
CA THR A 515 16.58 11.12 8.14
C THR A 515 17.54 12.31 8.23
N SER A 516 17.11 13.45 8.79
CA SER A 516 17.95 14.66 8.94
C SER A 516 18.64 14.76 10.29
N LEU A 517 18.38 13.85 11.23
CA LEU A 517 18.96 13.92 12.58
C LEU A 517 20.48 13.77 12.50
N THR A 518 21.23 14.81 12.89
CA THR A 518 22.69 14.88 12.68
C THR A 518 23.51 14.48 13.89
N ASN A 519 23.10 14.93 15.08
CA ASN A 519 23.77 14.67 16.34
C ASN A 519 22.73 14.29 17.39
N LEU A 520 23.08 13.31 18.21
CA LEU A 520 22.27 12.86 19.32
C LEU A 520 23.19 12.47 20.49
N THR A 521 22.90 13.03 21.66
CA THR A 521 23.50 12.59 22.92
C THR A 521 22.49 11.74 23.66
N ILE A 522 22.83 10.47 23.92
CA ILE A 522 22.04 9.60 24.80
C ILE A 522 22.49 9.87 26.24
N PRO A 523 21.58 10.28 27.14
CA PRO A 523 21.92 10.66 28.51
C PRO A 523 22.26 9.45 29.38
N SER A 524 23.00 9.70 30.46
CA SER A 524 23.57 8.66 31.34
C SER A 524 22.53 7.87 32.16
N SER A 525 21.26 8.25 32.07
CA SER A 525 20.13 7.55 32.66
C SER A 525 19.53 6.46 31.77
N VAL A 526 19.83 6.45 30.47
CA VAL A 526 19.26 5.45 29.54
C VAL A 526 19.85 4.07 29.80
N ILE A 527 18.98 3.08 30.04
CA ILE A 527 19.35 1.69 30.35
C ILE A 527 19.27 0.80 29.11
N SER A 528 18.36 1.09 28.18
CA SER A 528 18.12 0.25 27.01
C SER A 528 17.72 1.07 25.77
N ILE A 529 18.19 0.61 24.61
CA ILE A 529 17.83 1.13 23.29
C ILE A 529 17.03 0.04 22.55
N GLY A 530 15.79 0.32 22.16
CA GLY A 530 14.87 -0.64 21.56
C GLY A 530 15.15 -0.99 20.09
N ASP A 531 14.37 -1.93 19.56
CA ASP A 531 14.46 -2.36 18.16
C ASP A 531 14.12 -1.22 17.21
N PHE A 532 14.87 -1.07 16.13
CA PHE A 532 14.68 -0.01 15.12
C PHE A 532 14.74 1.43 15.68
N ALA A 533 15.20 1.65 16.92
CA ALA A 533 15.08 2.94 17.62
C ALA A 533 15.55 4.15 16.79
N PHE A 534 16.58 3.98 15.97
CA PHE A 534 17.19 4.96 15.07
C PHE A 534 17.36 4.41 13.64
N TYR A 535 16.56 3.41 13.24
CA TYR A 535 16.62 2.85 11.90
C TYR A 535 16.47 3.97 10.85
N GLY A 536 17.30 4.01 9.82
CA GLY A 536 17.20 5.00 8.74
C GLY A 536 17.49 6.44 9.17
N CYS A 537 18.14 6.68 10.31
CA CYS A 537 18.69 8.00 10.65
C CYS A 537 19.94 8.31 9.80
N MET A 538 19.72 8.54 8.50
CA MET A 538 20.76 8.58 7.47
C MET A 538 21.80 9.69 7.68
N SER A 539 21.45 10.77 8.36
CA SER A 539 22.35 11.92 8.62
C SER A 539 23.08 11.87 9.97
N LEU A 540 22.82 10.86 10.81
CA LEU A 540 23.39 10.78 12.16
C LEU A 540 24.90 10.54 12.08
N ARG A 541 25.72 11.51 12.51
CA ARG A 541 27.19 11.49 12.35
C ARG A 541 27.92 10.89 13.55
N GLY A 542 27.47 11.25 14.75
CA GLY A 542 28.08 10.88 16.02
C GLY A 542 27.04 10.36 17.00
N LEU A 543 27.41 9.30 17.69
CA LEU A 543 26.60 8.66 18.73
C LEU A 543 27.50 8.30 19.89
N THR A 544 27.17 8.81 21.08
CA THR A 544 27.79 8.38 22.34
C THR A 544 26.78 7.54 23.11
N ILE A 545 27.11 6.27 23.32
CA ILE A 545 26.31 5.36 24.15
C ILE A 545 26.91 5.41 25.58
N PRO A 546 26.14 5.81 26.61
CA PRO A 546 26.65 5.94 27.97
C PRO A 546 26.79 4.58 28.68
N ASN A 547 27.66 4.53 29.69
CA ASN A 547 27.96 3.32 30.49
C ASN A 547 26.75 2.76 31.28
N SER A 548 25.60 3.43 31.23
CA SER A 548 24.34 2.95 31.78
C SER A 548 23.61 1.97 30.87
N VAL A 549 23.87 2.01 29.56
CA VAL A 549 23.17 1.18 28.58
C VAL A 549 23.63 -0.27 28.74
N THR A 550 22.68 -1.17 28.90
CA THR A 550 22.89 -2.62 29.08
C THR A 550 22.49 -3.45 27.87
N SER A 551 21.60 -2.94 27.02
CA SER A 551 21.12 -3.63 25.81
C SER A 551 20.82 -2.69 24.65
N ILE A 552 21.13 -3.15 23.43
CA ILE A 552 20.81 -2.49 22.15
C ILE A 552 19.96 -3.46 21.32
N GLY A 553 18.79 -3.02 20.84
CA GLY A 553 17.83 -3.85 20.10
C GLY A 553 18.23 -4.17 18.65
N HIS A 554 17.43 -5.03 18.01
CA HIS A 554 17.58 -5.43 16.61
C HIS A 554 17.41 -4.21 15.69
N PHE A 555 18.28 -4.08 14.68
CA PHE A 555 18.24 -3.00 13.70
C PHE A 555 18.25 -1.57 14.29
N ALA A 556 18.65 -1.40 15.56
CA ALA A 556 18.53 -0.15 16.31
C ALA A 556 19.13 1.07 15.59
N PHE A 557 20.25 0.91 14.89
CA PHE A 557 20.97 1.92 14.10
C PHE A 557 21.23 1.44 12.67
N TYR A 558 20.39 0.56 12.15
CA TYR A 558 20.48 0.10 10.77
C TYR A 558 20.17 1.26 9.80
N ASP A 559 20.85 1.33 8.66
CA ASP A 559 20.77 2.43 7.68
C ASP A 559 21.10 3.83 8.26
N CYS A 560 21.87 3.90 9.36
CA CYS A 560 22.49 5.14 9.84
C CYS A 560 23.67 5.54 8.95
N CYS A 561 23.34 6.03 7.75
CA CYS A 561 24.26 6.29 6.64
C CYS A 561 25.33 7.39 6.86
N SER A 562 25.41 8.04 8.02
CA SER A 562 26.47 9.01 8.30
C SER A 562 27.32 8.69 9.53
N LEU A 563 26.99 7.60 10.23
CA LEU A 563 27.61 7.27 11.50
C LEU A 563 29.09 6.89 11.28
N ALA A 564 30.00 7.67 11.86
CA ALA A 564 31.44 7.55 11.57
C ALA A 564 32.20 6.78 12.66
N LYS A 565 31.74 6.86 13.91
CA LYS A 565 32.32 6.18 15.07
C LYS A 565 31.22 5.92 16.08
N VAL A 566 31.20 4.71 16.63
CA VAL A 566 30.36 4.34 17.77
C VAL A 566 31.26 3.82 18.87
N VAL A 567 31.08 4.33 20.08
CA VAL A 567 31.73 3.77 21.28
C VAL A 567 30.68 2.97 22.02
N ILE A 568 30.85 1.65 22.06
CA ILE A 568 29.99 0.75 22.82
C ILE A 568 30.65 0.54 24.19
N PRO A 569 30.00 0.94 25.31
CA PRO A 569 30.57 0.77 26.63
C PRO A 569 30.51 -0.68 27.10
N SER A 570 31.39 -1.06 28.04
CA SER A 570 31.48 -2.42 28.59
C SER A 570 30.23 -2.86 29.37
N SER A 571 29.35 -1.92 29.70
CA SER A 571 28.05 -2.18 30.32
C SER A 571 27.06 -2.87 29.36
N VAL A 572 27.26 -2.76 28.05
CA VAL A 572 26.37 -3.38 27.05
C VAL A 572 26.62 -4.88 27.05
N THR A 573 25.64 -5.64 27.54
CA THR A 573 25.68 -7.11 27.64
C THR A 573 24.94 -7.80 26.50
N ALA A 574 24.12 -7.08 25.73
CA ALA A 574 23.36 -7.60 24.60
C ALA A 574 23.28 -6.59 23.44
N ILE A 575 23.56 -7.06 22.22
CA ILE A 575 23.41 -6.29 20.97
C ILE A 575 22.57 -7.15 20.01
N GLY A 576 21.44 -6.61 19.56
CA GLY A 576 20.51 -7.27 18.66
C GLY A 576 21.05 -7.43 17.24
N GLU A 577 20.40 -8.32 16.48
CA GLU A 577 20.73 -8.58 15.08
C GLU A 577 20.73 -7.29 14.26
N ALA A 578 21.80 -7.08 13.48
CA ALA A 578 21.94 -5.92 12.59
C ALA A 578 21.74 -4.57 13.30
N ALA A 579 21.99 -4.49 14.61
CA ALA A 579 21.83 -3.26 15.41
C ALA A 579 22.61 -2.08 14.83
N PHE A 580 23.70 -2.33 14.10
CA PHE A 580 24.44 -1.31 13.35
C PHE A 580 24.58 -1.76 11.90
N ASP A 581 24.44 -0.82 10.96
CA ASP A 581 24.62 -1.06 9.54
C ASP A 581 26.10 -1.31 9.19
N TYR A 582 26.33 -2.40 8.48
CA TYR A 582 27.66 -2.81 8.05
C TYR A 582 28.03 -2.11 6.74
N ARG A 583 28.50 -0.86 6.84
CA ARG A 583 29.16 -0.19 5.70
C ARG A 583 30.64 -0.51 5.65
N SER A 584 30.89 -1.78 5.34
CA SER A 584 32.15 -2.34 4.84
C SER A 584 32.88 -1.47 3.86
N ALA A 585 32.27 -0.68 2.98
CA ALA A 585 33.04 -0.04 1.92
C ALA A 585 34.17 0.88 2.46
N LYS A 586 33.93 1.60 3.57
CA LYS A 586 34.96 2.41 4.23
C LYS A 586 35.90 1.59 5.13
N LEU A 587 35.37 0.59 5.82
CA LEU A 587 36.16 -0.29 6.68
C LEU A 587 37.05 -1.25 5.88
N MET A 588 36.56 -1.79 4.77
CA MET A 588 37.30 -2.57 3.80
C MET A 588 38.35 -1.71 3.10
N ALA A 589 38.04 -0.46 2.75
CA ALA A 589 39.04 0.46 2.24
C ALA A 589 40.16 0.70 3.26
N SER A 590 39.81 0.96 4.53
CA SER A 590 40.82 1.18 5.58
C SER A 590 41.64 -0.08 5.88
N VAL A 591 41.02 -1.26 5.93
CA VAL A 591 41.70 -2.55 6.10
C VAL A 591 42.63 -2.83 4.91
N ALA A 592 42.13 -2.67 3.68
CA ALA A 592 42.91 -2.89 2.46
C ALA A 592 44.07 -1.90 2.28
N GLU A 593 43.92 -0.66 2.75
CA GLU A 593 44.99 0.35 2.78
C GLU A 593 46.03 0.06 3.86
N SER A 594 45.59 -0.48 5.01
CA SER A 594 46.48 -0.75 6.16
C SER A 594 47.29 -2.05 6.04
N ASP A 595 46.82 -3.04 5.29
CA ASP A 595 47.52 -4.29 5.00
C ASP A 595 47.54 -4.51 3.48
N PRO A 596 48.64 -4.18 2.77
CA PRO A 596 48.74 -4.34 1.32
C PRO A 596 48.54 -5.78 0.82
N GLY A 597 48.84 -6.79 1.65
CA GLY A 597 48.55 -8.19 1.33
C GLY A 597 47.04 -8.46 1.38
N CYS A 598 46.35 -7.97 2.40
CA CYS A 598 44.88 -8.01 2.46
C CYS A 598 44.25 -7.18 1.33
N GLY A 599 44.83 -6.02 1.01
CA GLY A 599 44.40 -5.19 -0.10
C GLY A 599 44.52 -5.90 -1.45
N ALA A 600 45.58 -6.68 -1.67
CA ALA A 600 45.73 -7.54 -2.83
C ALA A 600 44.71 -8.68 -2.85
N ALA A 601 44.42 -9.31 -1.71
CA ALA A 601 43.37 -10.33 -1.61
C ALA A 601 41.98 -9.77 -1.93
N VAL A 602 41.62 -8.61 -1.37
CA VAL A 602 40.36 -7.91 -1.63
C VAL A 602 40.26 -7.50 -3.10
N ALA A 603 41.33 -6.94 -3.65
CA ALA A 603 41.37 -6.56 -5.06
C ALA A 603 41.30 -7.78 -6.00
N THR A 604 41.81 -8.94 -5.60
CA THR A 604 41.70 -10.19 -6.37
C THR A 604 40.24 -10.60 -6.55
N LEU A 605 39.46 -10.67 -5.45
CA LEU A 605 38.07 -11.13 -5.53
C LEU A 605 37.11 -10.06 -6.09
N LEU A 606 37.36 -8.77 -5.81
CA LEU A 606 36.60 -7.68 -6.45
C LEU A 606 36.99 -7.50 -7.92
N GLY A 607 38.26 -7.72 -8.28
CA GLY A 607 38.74 -7.69 -9.65
C GLY A 607 38.08 -8.77 -10.50
N LEU A 608 37.88 -9.97 -9.95
CA LEU A 608 37.06 -11.02 -10.56
C LEU A 608 35.65 -10.52 -10.87
N ALA A 609 34.97 -9.94 -9.88
CA ALA A 609 33.59 -9.43 -10.05
C ALA A 609 33.49 -8.26 -11.03
N VAL A 610 34.48 -7.37 -11.03
CA VAL A 610 34.58 -6.28 -12.01
C VAL A 610 34.80 -6.84 -13.41
N GLY A 611 35.71 -7.80 -13.57
CA GLY A 611 35.99 -8.45 -14.85
C GLY A 611 34.78 -9.15 -15.45
N ASP A 612 34.10 -9.96 -14.63
CA ASP A 612 32.83 -10.62 -14.93
C ASP A 612 31.78 -9.59 -15.38
N SER A 613 31.49 -8.58 -14.55
CA SER A 613 30.44 -7.59 -14.85
C SER A 613 30.70 -6.74 -16.09
N VAL A 614 31.97 -6.52 -16.44
CA VAL A 614 32.38 -5.80 -17.66
C VAL A 614 32.28 -6.71 -18.88
N GLY A 615 32.62 -8.00 -18.74
CA GLY A 615 32.65 -8.97 -19.82
C GLY A 615 31.28 -9.56 -20.19
N GLY A 616 30.37 -9.77 -19.24
CA GLY A 616 29.08 -10.45 -19.46
C GLY A 616 28.23 -9.86 -20.60
N PRO A 617 28.16 -8.54 -20.78
CA PRO A 617 27.43 -7.94 -21.91
C PRO A 617 28.06 -8.18 -23.30
N LEU A 618 29.29 -8.69 -23.36
CA LEU A 618 30.01 -9.09 -24.57
C LEU A 618 30.09 -10.61 -24.76
N GLU A 619 29.56 -11.38 -23.80
CA GLU A 619 29.49 -12.83 -23.87
C GLU A 619 28.71 -13.29 -25.13
N PHE A 620 29.18 -14.36 -25.76
CA PHE A 620 28.65 -14.97 -26.99
C PHE A 620 28.87 -14.18 -28.29
N LEU A 621 29.55 -13.04 -28.24
CA LEU A 621 29.96 -12.36 -29.46
C LEU A 621 31.06 -13.16 -30.16
N PRO A 622 30.92 -13.50 -31.45
CA PRO A 622 31.94 -14.24 -32.17
C PRO A 622 33.22 -13.42 -32.30
N VAL A 623 34.34 -14.11 -32.42
CA VAL A 623 35.63 -13.50 -32.77
C VAL A 623 35.76 -13.47 -34.29
N ASP A 624 35.01 -12.62 -35.00
CA ASP A 624 35.18 -12.42 -36.45
C ASP A 624 35.92 -11.11 -36.77
N GLY A 625 36.97 -11.26 -37.58
CA GLY A 625 38.07 -10.31 -37.74
C GLY A 625 37.80 -9.13 -38.67
N THR A 626 36.66 -8.43 -38.55
CA THR A 626 36.50 -7.11 -39.17
C THR A 626 36.36 -6.04 -38.11
N PHE A 627 37.48 -5.58 -37.55
CA PHE A 627 37.53 -4.26 -36.91
C PHE A 627 37.10 -3.15 -37.88
N ASP A 628 37.19 -3.39 -39.20
CA ASP A 628 36.88 -2.43 -40.28
C ASP A 628 35.49 -2.56 -40.94
N GLU A 629 34.73 -3.64 -40.74
CA GLU A 629 33.36 -3.84 -41.30
C GLU A 629 32.28 -4.10 -40.23
N LEU A 630 32.57 -3.74 -38.98
CA LEU A 630 31.48 -3.33 -38.08
C LEU A 630 30.87 -2.07 -38.68
N ASP A 631 29.72 -2.24 -39.34
CA ASP A 631 28.77 -1.19 -39.68
C ASP A 631 28.91 -0.04 -38.67
N THR A 632 29.40 1.13 -39.12
CA THR A 632 29.65 2.28 -38.24
C THR A 632 28.37 2.82 -37.60
N THR A 633 27.20 2.26 -37.93
CA THR A 633 25.92 2.48 -37.26
C THR A 633 25.58 1.42 -36.19
N ARG A 634 26.32 0.30 -36.12
CA ARG A 634 26.23 -0.75 -35.10
C ARG A 634 27.47 -0.76 -34.19
N PRO A 635 27.35 -0.37 -32.92
CA PRO A 635 28.48 -0.33 -32.02
C PRO A 635 28.66 -1.65 -31.31
N CYS A 636 29.84 -2.25 -31.47
CA CYS A 636 30.48 -2.96 -30.37
C CYS A 636 31.36 -1.93 -29.65
N VAL A 637 30.88 -1.45 -28.49
CA VAL A 637 31.40 -0.28 -27.76
C VAL A 637 31.75 -0.68 -26.34
N VAL A 638 32.99 -1.11 -26.16
CA VAL A 638 33.70 -0.89 -24.90
C VAL A 638 35.01 -0.19 -25.26
N ARG A 639 34.90 1.04 -25.80
CA ARG A 639 36.05 1.93 -26.06
C ARG A 639 36.66 2.35 -24.73
N GLY A 640 37.53 1.50 -24.19
CA GLY A 640 38.52 1.93 -23.23
C GLY A 640 39.40 2.98 -23.90
N GLN A 641 39.38 4.20 -23.35
CA GLN A 641 40.07 5.40 -23.82
C GLN A 641 39.41 6.17 -24.98
N ARG A 642 38.47 7.07 -24.62
CA ARG A 642 38.53 8.51 -25.02
C ARG A 642 37.39 9.39 -24.48
N ASP A 643 36.37 8.83 -23.83
CA ASP A 643 35.23 9.63 -23.38
C ASP A 643 35.32 9.80 -21.86
N GLY A 644 35.56 11.04 -21.41
CA GLY A 644 36.08 11.42 -20.08
C GLY A 644 35.26 11.05 -18.83
N ASP A 645 34.19 10.27 -18.93
CA ASP A 645 33.24 10.03 -17.82
C ASP A 645 33.18 8.56 -17.35
N GLY A 646 33.91 7.63 -17.97
CA GLY A 646 34.05 6.24 -17.49
C GLY A 646 32.77 5.40 -17.44
N ARG A 647 31.69 5.80 -18.15
CA ARG A 647 30.40 5.08 -18.22
C ARG A 647 30.38 4.06 -19.36
N LEU A 648 30.02 2.81 -19.08
CA LEU A 648 29.75 1.78 -20.10
C LEU A 648 28.32 1.90 -20.65
N ILE A 649 28.18 1.86 -21.97
CA ILE A 649 26.87 1.91 -22.65
C ILE A 649 26.55 0.53 -23.23
N TYR A 650 25.61 -0.17 -22.60
CA TYR A 650 25.15 -1.49 -23.08
C TYR A 650 24.00 -1.32 -24.08
N ARG A 651 24.07 -1.99 -25.24
CA ARG A 651 22.96 -2.04 -26.21
C ARG A 651 22.21 -3.36 -26.17
N HIS A 652 20.89 -3.28 -26.34
CA HIS A 652 19.96 -4.42 -26.21
C HIS A 652 20.24 -5.62 -27.13
N ALA A 653 20.89 -5.44 -28.28
CA ALA A 653 21.14 -6.53 -29.23
C ALA A 653 22.19 -7.55 -28.75
N TYR A 654 23.10 -7.17 -27.85
CA TYR A 654 24.25 -7.99 -27.43
C TYR A 654 24.22 -8.34 -25.94
N ASN A 655 23.57 -7.50 -25.12
CA ASN A 655 23.25 -7.85 -23.74
C ASN A 655 21.98 -8.73 -23.66
N ARG A 656 22.13 -10.02 -24.04
CA ARG A 656 21.04 -11.02 -24.09
C ARG A 656 20.33 -11.21 -22.74
N PHE A 657 21.04 -10.96 -21.64
CA PHE A 657 20.52 -11.13 -20.29
C PHE A 657 20.05 -9.82 -19.64
N HIS A 658 20.07 -8.69 -20.36
CA HIS A 658 19.70 -7.38 -19.84
C HIS A 658 20.46 -6.98 -18.55
N LEU A 659 21.73 -7.39 -18.44
CA LEU A 659 22.61 -7.03 -17.34
C LEU A 659 22.78 -5.51 -17.25
N LYS A 660 22.66 -5.00 -16.03
CA LYS A 660 22.90 -3.60 -15.71
C LYS A 660 24.36 -3.40 -15.32
N PRO A 661 24.89 -2.16 -15.41
CA PRO A 661 26.24 -1.87 -14.95
C PRO A 661 26.46 -2.38 -13.51
N GLY A 662 27.55 -3.14 -13.31
CA GLY A 662 27.92 -3.76 -12.04
C GLY A 662 27.22 -5.08 -11.70
N GLN A 663 26.31 -5.59 -12.53
CA GLN A 663 25.79 -6.95 -12.36
C GLN A 663 26.81 -7.95 -12.90
N TRP A 664 27.13 -8.96 -12.09
CA TRP A 664 27.99 -10.09 -12.45
C TRP A 664 27.16 -11.29 -12.96
N THR A 665 27.80 -12.40 -13.30
CA THR A 665 27.18 -13.63 -13.82
C THR A 665 27.45 -14.83 -12.89
N ASP A 666 27.47 -16.04 -13.43
CA ASP A 666 27.82 -17.25 -12.70
C ASP A 666 29.26 -17.28 -12.20
N ASP A 667 30.21 -16.61 -12.86
CA ASP A 667 31.63 -16.65 -12.49
C ASP A 667 31.86 -16.17 -11.05
N THR A 668 31.39 -14.95 -10.76
CA THR A 668 31.47 -14.36 -9.42
C THR A 668 30.64 -15.14 -8.42
N SER A 669 29.45 -15.60 -8.82
CA SER A 669 28.53 -16.30 -7.91
C SER A 669 29.08 -17.65 -7.45
N MET A 670 29.71 -18.40 -8.36
CA MET A 670 30.38 -19.64 -8.02
C MET A 670 31.62 -19.40 -7.16
N ALA A 671 32.33 -18.28 -7.34
CA ALA A 671 33.45 -17.88 -6.49
C ALA A 671 32.96 -17.57 -5.06
N LEU A 672 31.82 -16.89 -4.90
CA LEU A 672 31.25 -16.62 -3.59
C LEU A 672 30.82 -17.90 -2.85
N CYS A 673 30.25 -18.87 -3.57
CA CYS A 673 29.95 -20.19 -2.99
C CYS A 673 31.23 -20.93 -2.51
N LEU A 674 32.34 -20.79 -3.25
CA LEU A 674 33.63 -21.35 -2.88
C LEU A 674 34.24 -20.65 -1.66
N ALA A 675 34.15 -19.32 -1.58
CA ALA A 675 34.54 -18.55 -0.41
C ALA A 675 33.76 -18.98 0.85
N ASP A 676 32.44 -19.10 0.73
CA ASP A 676 31.57 -19.56 1.82
C ASP A 676 31.97 -20.95 2.30
N SER A 677 32.21 -21.88 1.38
CA SER A 677 32.61 -23.26 1.73
C SER A 677 33.94 -23.28 2.48
N LEU A 678 34.96 -22.58 1.99
CA LEU A 678 36.29 -22.52 2.60
C LEU A 678 36.25 -21.94 4.02
N LEU A 679 35.47 -20.88 4.23
CA LEU A 679 35.33 -20.24 5.54
C LEU A 679 34.50 -21.08 6.51
N VAL A 680 33.35 -21.62 6.08
CA VAL A 680 32.46 -22.42 6.94
C VAL A 680 33.10 -23.74 7.34
N LYS A 681 33.84 -24.38 6.41
CA LYS A 681 34.50 -25.66 6.67
C LYS A 681 35.88 -25.51 7.29
N ASN A 682 36.40 -24.29 7.36
CA ASN A 682 37.77 -24.01 7.78
C ASN A 682 38.76 -24.94 7.04
N GLY A 683 38.59 -25.05 5.73
CA GLY A 683 39.26 -26.05 4.90
C GLY A 683 38.52 -26.28 3.58
N TYR A 684 39.12 -27.05 2.69
CA TYR A 684 38.46 -27.45 1.46
C TYR A 684 37.58 -28.71 1.68
N ASP A 685 36.28 -28.59 1.40
CA ASP A 685 35.32 -29.70 1.36
C ASP A 685 34.59 -29.70 0.02
N GLY A 686 35.00 -30.58 -0.89
CA GLY A 686 34.41 -30.67 -2.22
C GLY A 686 32.93 -31.11 -2.21
N GLY A 687 32.48 -31.84 -1.19
CA GLY A 687 31.09 -32.28 -1.09
C GLY A 687 30.16 -31.13 -0.74
N ASP A 688 30.55 -30.34 0.27
CA ASP A 688 29.85 -29.11 0.67
C ASP A 688 29.82 -28.06 -0.46
N LEU A 689 30.95 -27.87 -1.14
CA LEU A 689 31.07 -26.95 -2.27
C LEU A 689 30.10 -27.30 -3.40
N ARG A 690 30.02 -28.58 -3.78
CA ARG A 690 29.09 -29.05 -4.82
C ARG A 690 27.64 -28.85 -4.42
N VAL A 691 27.30 -29.04 -3.15
CA VAL A 691 25.95 -28.76 -2.63
C VAL A 691 25.63 -27.27 -2.73
N ARG A 692 26.56 -26.38 -2.35
CA ARG A 692 26.35 -24.92 -2.44
C ARG A 692 26.14 -24.47 -3.88
N TRP A 693 26.92 -24.98 -4.84
CA TRP A 693 26.70 -24.69 -6.25
C TRP A 693 25.36 -25.24 -6.77
N HIS A 694 24.95 -26.44 -6.34
CA HIS A 694 23.63 -26.96 -6.68
C HIS A 694 22.51 -26.06 -6.14
N MET A 695 22.62 -25.61 -4.88
CA MET A 695 21.65 -24.70 -4.25
C MET A 695 21.63 -23.33 -4.94
N TRP A 696 22.79 -22.82 -5.34
CA TRP A 696 22.86 -21.59 -6.14
C TRP A 696 22.11 -21.74 -7.46
N TRP A 697 22.39 -22.81 -8.18
CA TRP A 697 21.88 -23.06 -9.51
C TRP A 697 20.37 -23.32 -9.57
N PHE A 698 19.86 -24.20 -8.71
CA PHE A 698 18.46 -24.64 -8.73
C PHE A 698 17.56 -23.88 -7.74
N HIS A 699 18.14 -23.25 -6.72
CA HIS A 699 17.38 -22.62 -5.62
C HIS A 699 17.74 -21.14 -5.41
N GLY A 700 18.58 -20.55 -6.27
CA GLY A 700 18.83 -19.11 -6.30
C GLY A 700 19.71 -18.58 -5.16
N TYR A 701 20.34 -19.45 -4.37
CA TYR A 701 21.31 -19.09 -3.33
C TYR A 701 22.48 -18.32 -3.95
N CYS A 702 22.69 -17.04 -3.65
CA CYS A 702 23.74 -16.22 -4.31
C CYS A 702 23.60 -16.17 -5.85
N ASN A 703 22.37 -16.10 -6.38
CA ASN A 703 22.14 -16.16 -7.83
C ASN A 703 23.02 -15.19 -8.65
N ALA A 704 23.25 -15.57 -9.92
CA ALA A 704 24.11 -14.86 -10.88
C ALA A 704 23.92 -13.32 -10.88
N PHE A 705 22.72 -12.81 -10.59
CA PHE A 705 22.39 -11.37 -10.68
C PHE A 705 21.97 -10.73 -9.36
N ARG A 706 22.33 -11.37 -8.24
CA ARG A 706 21.99 -11.00 -6.85
C ARG A 706 20.52 -10.56 -6.64
N TYR A 707 19.65 -11.48 -7.01
CA TYR A 707 18.20 -11.54 -6.79
C TYR A 707 17.41 -10.47 -7.58
N ASP A 708 17.26 -10.74 -8.87
CA ASP A 708 16.24 -10.09 -9.70
C ASP A 708 14.88 -10.78 -9.47
N GLU A 709 14.00 -10.16 -8.68
CA GLU A 709 12.64 -10.64 -8.38
C GLU A 709 11.82 -10.95 -9.63
N ARG A 710 12.12 -10.31 -10.76
CA ARG A 710 11.43 -10.53 -12.03
C ARG A 710 11.80 -11.88 -12.68
N ARG A 711 12.81 -12.57 -12.15
CA ARG A 711 13.26 -13.90 -12.63
C ARG A 711 12.80 -15.06 -11.75
N TYR A 712 11.95 -14.83 -10.75
CA TYR A 712 11.36 -15.90 -9.94
C TYR A 712 10.68 -16.96 -10.84
N GLY A 713 11.15 -18.21 -10.79
CA GLY A 713 10.63 -19.32 -11.60
C GLY A 713 11.30 -19.53 -12.97
N ARG A 714 12.39 -18.82 -13.29
CA ARG A 714 13.24 -19.08 -14.49
C ARG A 714 14.60 -19.65 -14.07
N SER A 715 15.14 -20.59 -14.84
CA SER A 715 16.45 -21.20 -14.62
C SER A 715 17.59 -20.16 -14.62
N SER A 716 18.63 -20.39 -13.81
CA SER A 716 19.90 -19.63 -13.84
C SER A 716 20.54 -19.62 -15.24
N VAL A 717 21.44 -18.68 -15.54
CA VAL A 717 22.10 -18.54 -16.86
C VAL A 717 22.94 -19.75 -17.21
N GLY A 718 22.82 -20.26 -18.44
CA GLY A 718 23.24 -21.61 -18.85
C GLY A 718 24.70 -22.00 -18.60
N LEU A 719 24.98 -22.69 -17.50
CA LEU A 719 26.19 -23.50 -17.33
C LEU A 719 26.26 -24.57 -18.42
N GLY A 720 27.36 -24.57 -19.16
CA GLY A 720 27.67 -25.59 -20.15
C GLY A 720 28.26 -26.87 -19.56
N GLY A 721 28.10 -27.97 -20.30
CA GLY A 721 28.96 -29.15 -20.18
C GLY A 721 29.01 -29.85 -18.81
N ASN A 722 30.21 -30.14 -18.29
CA ASN A 722 30.38 -30.99 -17.10
C ASN A 722 29.99 -30.30 -15.80
N VAL A 723 30.05 -28.97 -15.72
CA VAL A 723 29.66 -28.24 -14.51
C VAL A 723 28.17 -28.44 -14.27
N ALA A 724 27.32 -28.20 -15.28
CA ALA A 724 25.88 -28.46 -15.18
C ALA A 724 25.55 -29.92 -14.86
N LYS A 725 26.26 -30.88 -15.49
CA LYS A 725 26.09 -32.31 -15.18
C LYS A 725 26.50 -32.65 -13.74
N SER A 726 27.56 -32.04 -13.22
CA SER A 726 27.99 -32.22 -11.81
C SER A 726 26.93 -31.74 -10.83
N LEU A 727 26.23 -30.64 -11.14
CA LEU A 727 25.14 -30.13 -10.29
C LEU A 727 23.87 -30.99 -10.39
N ALA A 728 23.56 -31.52 -11.58
CA ALA A 728 22.47 -32.48 -11.76
C ALA A 728 22.74 -33.82 -11.05
N ASP A 729 23.99 -34.28 -11.01
CA ASP A 729 24.42 -35.47 -10.27
C ASP A 729 24.17 -35.32 -8.75
N VAL A 730 24.34 -34.12 -8.19
CA VAL A 730 24.00 -33.84 -6.78
C VAL A 730 22.52 -34.08 -6.51
N GLU A 731 21.62 -33.66 -7.41
CA GLU A 731 20.17 -33.89 -7.28
C GLU A 731 19.84 -35.38 -7.27
N HIS A 732 20.46 -36.13 -8.17
CA HIS A 732 20.30 -37.58 -8.29
C HIS A 732 20.83 -38.33 -7.07
N LEU A 733 21.93 -37.88 -6.48
CA LEU A 733 22.48 -38.44 -5.24
C LEU A 733 21.62 -38.11 -4.02
N ALA A 734 21.13 -36.87 -3.93
CA ALA A 734 20.27 -36.40 -2.85
C ALA A 734 18.92 -37.14 -2.81
N THR A 735 18.28 -37.33 -3.98
CA THR A 735 17.02 -38.12 -4.10
C THR A 735 17.18 -39.60 -3.76
N ARG A 736 18.41 -40.10 -3.60
CA ARG A 736 18.72 -41.47 -3.20
C ARG A 736 19.30 -41.57 -1.78
N GLY A 737 19.38 -40.45 -1.05
CA GLY A 737 19.93 -40.40 0.31
C GLY A 737 21.44 -40.66 0.39
N HIS A 738 22.18 -40.52 -0.71
CA HIS A 738 23.63 -40.69 -0.73
C HIS A 738 24.35 -39.39 -0.37
N ARG A 739 25.53 -39.50 0.26
CA ARG A 739 26.42 -38.36 0.47
C ARG A 739 27.00 -37.89 -0.88
N VAL A 740 27.11 -36.58 -1.05
CA VAL A 740 27.74 -35.98 -2.23
C VAL A 740 29.25 -36.20 -2.17
N PRO A 741 29.87 -36.88 -3.16
CA PRO A 741 31.31 -37.10 -3.15
C PRO A 741 32.06 -35.78 -3.46
N PRO A 742 33.30 -35.63 -2.94
CA PRO A 742 34.07 -34.40 -3.08
C PRO A 742 34.56 -34.12 -4.50
N ILE A 743 34.53 -35.12 -5.38
CA ILE A 743 34.96 -35.05 -6.78
C ILE A 743 33.83 -35.54 -7.67
N TYR A 744 33.65 -34.90 -8.84
CA TYR A 744 32.71 -35.34 -9.86
C TYR A 744 33.36 -36.37 -10.80
N GLY A 745 32.83 -37.59 -10.82
CA GLY A 745 33.46 -38.77 -11.44
C GLY A 745 33.13 -39.03 -12.92
N SER A 746 32.79 -38.00 -13.71
CA SER A 746 32.46 -38.17 -15.14
C SER A 746 33.68 -38.54 -15.99
N VAL A 747 33.46 -39.36 -17.03
CA VAL A 747 34.47 -39.72 -18.05
C VAL A 747 34.38 -38.86 -19.32
N THR A 748 33.40 -37.96 -19.43
CA THR A 748 33.30 -37.01 -20.55
C THR A 748 34.03 -35.72 -20.20
N ASN A 749 34.80 -35.14 -21.12
CA ASN A 749 35.49 -33.86 -20.94
C ASN A 749 34.83 -32.73 -21.76
N ASP A 750 34.92 -31.51 -21.26
CA ASP A 750 34.56 -30.24 -21.90
C ASP A 750 35.63 -29.17 -21.62
N ALA A 751 35.39 -27.94 -22.05
CA ALA A 751 36.42 -26.93 -22.26
C ALA A 751 37.08 -26.39 -20.97
N GLY A 752 36.48 -26.59 -19.79
CA GLY A 752 37.12 -26.46 -18.48
C GLY A 752 37.35 -25.05 -17.93
N ASN A 753 37.01 -24.01 -18.68
CA ASN A 753 36.99 -22.59 -18.27
C ASN A 753 36.21 -22.37 -16.95
N GLY A 754 35.11 -23.09 -16.77
CA GLY A 754 34.28 -23.13 -15.56
C GLY A 754 35.06 -23.21 -14.25
N SER A 755 36.18 -23.94 -14.26
CA SER A 755 36.98 -24.18 -13.06
C SER A 755 37.88 -23.00 -12.71
N ILE A 756 38.40 -22.28 -13.70
CA ILE A 756 39.40 -21.23 -13.49
C ILE A 756 38.76 -19.85 -13.26
N MET A 757 37.57 -19.59 -13.80
CA MET A 757 36.88 -18.28 -13.69
C MET A 757 36.55 -17.87 -12.25
N ARG A 758 36.36 -18.84 -11.36
CA ARG A 758 35.87 -18.66 -9.98
C ARG A 758 36.94 -18.87 -8.89
N LEU A 759 38.20 -18.98 -9.27
CA LEU A 759 39.24 -19.57 -8.43
C LEU A 759 39.68 -18.70 -7.25
N ALA A 760 39.57 -17.36 -7.36
CA ALA A 760 40.10 -16.36 -6.43
C ALA A 760 40.06 -16.71 -4.92
N PRO A 761 38.98 -17.28 -4.36
CA PRO A 761 38.93 -17.61 -2.92
C PRO A 761 40.04 -18.57 -2.44
N VAL A 762 40.48 -19.53 -3.27
CA VAL A 762 41.49 -20.53 -2.89
C VAL A 762 42.86 -19.89 -2.65
N PRO A 763 43.48 -19.20 -3.63
CA PRO A 763 44.78 -18.59 -3.40
C PRO A 763 44.75 -17.45 -2.38
N ILE A 764 43.60 -16.83 -2.11
CA ILE A 764 43.45 -15.89 -0.99
C ILE A 764 43.61 -16.63 0.34
N ALA A 765 42.83 -17.71 0.55
CA ALA A 765 42.82 -18.49 1.79
C ALA A 765 44.15 -19.18 2.11
N TYR A 766 44.89 -19.55 1.06
CA TYR A 766 46.16 -20.27 1.15
C TYR A 766 47.36 -19.41 0.69
N SER A 767 47.23 -18.09 0.71
CA SER A 767 48.24 -17.16 0.16
C SER A 767 49.63 -17.33 0.76
N SER A 768 49.74 -17.70 2.04
CA SER A 768 51.01 -17.97 2.71
C SER A 768 51.64 -19.32 2.37
N GLN A 769 50.92 -20.21 1.67
CA GLN A 769 51.36 -21.56 1.32
C GLN A 769 51.01 -21.89 -0.14
N PRO A 770 51.77 -21.35 -1.12
CA PRO A 770 51.49 -21.55 -2.54
C PRO A 770 51.35 -23.03 -2.95
N ARG A 771 52.08 -23.93 -2.28
CA ARG A 771 51.98 -25.38 -2.52
C ARG A 771 50.63 -25.98 -2.15
N GLU A 772 50.07 -25.58 -1.00
CA GLU A 772 48.75 -26.04 -0.58
C GLU A 772 47.65 -25.36 -1.39
N ALA A 773 47.83 -24.08 -1.75
CA ALA A 773 46.94 -23.39 -2.68
C ALA A 773 46.80 -24.15 -4.01
N MET A 774 47.91 -24.64 -4.58
CA MET A 774 47.89 -25.47 -5.80
C MET A 774 47.10 -26.76 -5.62
N LYS A 775 47.29 -27.49 -4.51
CA LYS A 775 46.57 -28.75 -4.24
C LYS A 775 45.07 -28.53 -4.12
N VAL A 776 44.66 -27.52 -3.35
CA VAL A 776 43.24 -27.18 -3.17
C VAL A 776 42.62 -26.70 -4.48
N ALA A 777 43.37 -25.96 -5.29
CA ALA A 777 42.92 -25.52 -6.62
C ALA A 777 42.66 -26.70 -7.57
N ILE A 778 43.50 -27.74 -7.52
CA ILE A 778 43.27 -29.00 -8.27
C ILE A 778 41.98 -29.69 -7.78
N LEU A 779 41.78 -29.78 -6.46
CA LEU A 779 40.59 -30.42 -5.90
C LEU A 779 39.31 -29.65 -6.24
N GLN A 780 39.31 -28.31 -6.14
CA GLN A 780 38.12 -27.50 -6.48
C GLN A 780 37.76 -27.59 -7.96
N SER A 781 38.75 -27.68 -8.84
CA SER A 781 38.52 -27.96 -10.26
C SER A 781 37.76 -29.29 -10.42
N ARG A 782 38.26 -30.35 -9.77
CA ARG A 782 37.67 -31.70 -9.81
C ARG A 782 36.31 -31.85 -9.13
N ALA A 783 35.92 -30.93 -8.24
CA ALA A 783 34.57 -30.93 -7.66
C ALA A 783 33.48 -30.74 -8.72
N SER A 784 33.73 -30.00 -9.80
CA SER A 784 32.75 -29.82 -10.88
C SER A 784 33.23 -30.29 -12.25
N HIS A 785 34.53 -30.50 -12.44
CA HIS A 785 35.10 -30.71 -13.77
C HIS A 785 36.30 -31.69 -13.76
N PRO A 786 36.27 -32.79 -14.55
CA PRO A 786 37.26 -33.86 -14.44
C PRO A 786 38.59 -33.63 -15.19
N SER A 787 38.72 -32.60 -16.03
CA SER A 787 39.91 -32.42 -16.91
C SER A 787 41.19 -32.02 -16.17
N CYS A 788 42.30 -32.65 -16.57
CA CYS A 788 43.65 -32.29 -16.15
C CYS A 788 44.09 -30.90 -16.62
N ASP A 789 43.64 -30.44 -17.80
CA ASP A 789 43.98 -29.10 -18.33
C ASP A 789 43.48 -28.00 -17.38
N ALA A 790 42.21 -28.11 -16.97
CA ALA A 790 41.59 -27.15 -16.05
C ALA A 790 42.21 -27.19 -14.65
N ALA A 791 42.55 -28.39 -14.15
CA ALA A 791 43.24 -28.54 -12.87
C ALA A 791 44.64 -27.92 -12.90
N ALA A 792 45.39 -28.09 -14.00
CA ALA A 792 46.70 -27.49 -14.20
C ALA A 792 46.64 -25.95 -14.27
N CYS A 793 45.68 -25.40 -15.02
CA CYS A 793 45.43 -23.96 -15.04
C CYS A 793 45.05 -23.43 -13.65
N CYS A 794 44.16 -24.12 -12.92
CA CYS A 794 43.81 -23.75 -11.54
C CYS A 794 45.04 -23.75 -10.62
N ALA A 795 45.92 -24.75 -10.73
CA ALA A 795 47.15 -24.81 -9.94
C ALA A 795 48.07 -23.61 -10.24
N PHE A 796 48.34 -23.32 -11.52
CA PHE A 796 49.16 -22.17 -11.90
C PHE A 796 48.58 -20.85 -11.39
N MET A 797 47.28 -20.61 -11.62
CA MET A 797 46.63 -19.39 -11.17
C MET A 797 46.64 -19.25 -9.65
N ALA A 798 46.45 -20.35 -8.91
CA ALA A 798 46.53 -20.32 -7.46
C ALA A 798 47.95 -19.99 -6.98
N PHE A 799 48.97 -20.57 -7.60
CA PHE A 799 50.36 -20.23 -7.33
C PHE A 799 50.66 -18.76 -7.62
N PHE A 800 50.22 -18.28 -8.78
CA PHE A 800 50.44 -16.91 -9.23
C PHE A 800 49.82 -15.87 -8.28
N VAL A 801 48.53 -16.04 -7.96
CA VAL A 801 47.81 -15.12 -7.06
C VAL A 801 48.39 -15.17 -5.65
N ALA A 802 48.72 -16.36 -5.12
CA ALA A 802 49.33 -16.50 -3.80
C ALA A 802 50.70 -15.81 -3.72
N GLN A 803 51.52 -15.91 -4.78
CA GLN A 803 52.80 -15.21 -4.87
C GLN A 803 52.62 -13.69 -4.94
N ALA A 804 51.64 -13.21 -5.71
CA ALA A 804 51.37 -11.77 -5.81
C ALA A 804 50.90 -11.17 -4.47
N ILE A 805 49.95 -11.84 -3.79
CA ILE A 805 49.49 -11.44 -2.45
C ILE A 805 50.66 -11.44 -1.44
N THR A 806 51.50 -12.48 -1.48
CA THR A 806 52.69 -12.58 -0.61
C THR A 806 53.72 -11.49 -0.91
N GLN A 807 53.92 -11.14 -2.18
CA GLN A 807 54.84 -10.08 -2.57
C GLN A 807 54.34 -8.72 -2.08
N HIS A 808 53.04 -8.39 -2.20
CA HIS A 808 52.47 -7.18 -1.60
C HIS A 808 52.68 -7.10 -0.09
N LYS A 809 52.53 -8.24 0.60
CA LYS A 809 52.84 -8.33 2.03
C LYS A 809 54.32 -8.09 2.33
N ARG A 810 55.24 -8.58 1.49
CA ARG A 810 56.68 -8.31 1.62
C ARG A 810 57.01 -6.86 1.32
N SER A 811 56.46 -6.28 0.25
CA SER A 811 56.65 -4.86 -0.08
C SER A 811 56.35 -3.93 1.09
N ALA A 812 55.30 -4.23 1.86
CA ALA A 812 54.93 -3.49 3.06
C ALA A 812 55.93 -3.63 4.23
N VAL A 813 56.65 -4.75 4.32
CA VAL A 813 57.48 -5.12 5.48
C VAL A 813 58.98 -4.96 5.21
N SER A 814 59.46 -5.38 4.04
CA SER A 814 60.87 -5.40 3.62
C SER A 814 61.22 -4.32 2.58
N GLY A 815 60.24 -3.56 2.08
CA GLY A 815 60.46 -2.52 1.05
C GLY A 815 60.73 -3.06 -0.36
N GLU A 816 60.46 -4.35 -0.60
CA GLU A 816 60.53 -4.94 -1.93
C GLU A 816 59.55 -4.26 -2.91
N PRO A 817 59.88 -4.19 -4.22
CA PRO A 817 58.95 -3.66 -5.21
C PRO A 817 57.64 -4.46 -5.23
N ALA A 818 56.52 -3.76 -5.31
CA ALA A 818 55.21 -4.38 -5.49
C ALA A 818 55.17 -5.09 -6.86
N PRO A 819 54.35 -6.14 -7.05
CA PRO A 819 54.25 -6.84 -8.34
C PRO A 819 54.00 -5.91 -9.54
N SER A 820 53.26 -4.82 -9.33
CA SER A 820 52.91 -3.86 -10.37
C SER A 820 54.05 -2.94 -10.82
N SER A 821 55.10 -2.72 -10.02
CA SER A 821 56.20 -1.84 -10.41
C SER A 821 57.13 -2.48 -11.45
N GLU A 822 57.22 -3.81 -11.45
CA GLU A 822 58.07 -4.59 -12.38
C GLU A 822 57.26 -5.76 -12.98
N LEU A 823 56.09 -5.44 -13.52
CA LEU A 823 55.05 -6.41 -13.90
C LEU A 823 55.56 -7.59 -14.75
N LYS A 824 56.33 -7.31 -15.81
CA LYS A 824 56.84 -8.35 -16.72
C LYS A 824 57.87 -9.26 -16.07
N GLU A 825 58.68 -8.71 -15.18
CA GLU A 825 59.68 -9.45 -14.41
C GLU A 825 59.00 -10.33 -13.37
N PHE A 826 58.02 -9.79 -12.65
CA PHE A 826 57.21 -10.57 -11.71
C PHE A 826 56.49 -11.74 -12.40
N ILE A 827 55.83 -11.48 -13.54
CA ILE A 827 55.16 -12.52 -14.32
C ILE A 827 56.15 -13.60 -14.76
N SER A 828 57.30 -13.20 -15.32
CA SER A 828 58.31 -14.15 -15.80
C SER A 828 58.88 -15.01 -14.66
N THR A 829 59.22 -14.39 -13.54
CA THR A 829 59.76 -15.07 -12.34
C THR A 829 58.73 -16.02 -11.74
N THR A 830 57.46 -15.62 -11.70
CA THR A 830 56.38 -16.47 -11.17
C THR A 830 56.12 -17.67 -12.08
N VAL A 831 56.17 -17.49 -13.40
CA VAL A 831 56.09 -18.58 -14.37
C VAL A 831 57.24 -19.58 -14.18
N GLU A 832 58.48 -19.10 -14.09
CA GLU A 832 59.65 -19.95 -13.85
C GLU A 832 59.54 -20.66 -12.49
N GLY A 833 59.10 -19.95 -11.45
CA GLY A 833 58.87 -20.51 -10.12
C GLY A 833 57.82 -21.63 -10.11
N PHE A 834 56.74 -21.48 -10.88
CA PHE A 834 55.73 -22.53 -11.03
C PHE A 834 56.29 -23.76 -11.76
N LEU A 835 56.97 -23.55 -12.89
CA LEU A 835 57.59 -24.63 -13.68
C LEU A 835 58.63 -25.42 -12.86
N ASN A 836 59.30 -24.76 -11.92
CA ASN A 836 60.29 -25.37 -11.02
C ASN A 836 59.71 -25.86 -9.68
N SER A 837 58.40 -25.70 -9.44
CA SER A 837 57.77 -26.00 -8.13
C SER A 837 57.59 -27.49 -7.84
N GLY A 838 57.93 -28.36 -8.80
CA GLY A 838 57.66 -29.80 -8.72
C GLY A 838 56.16 -30.14 -8.76
N PHE A 839 55.34 -29.29 -9.39
CA PHE A 839 53.88 -29.51 -9.47
C PHE A 839 53.51 -30.85 -10.13
N GLU A 840 54.35 -31.35 -11.04
CA GLU A 840 54.24 -32.66 -11.69
C GLU A 840 54.21 -33.83 -10.68
N GLU A 841 54.88 -33.68 -9.52
CA GLU A 841 54.96 -34.71 -8.47
C GLU A 841 53.75 -34.67 -7.50
N MET A 842 53.06 -33.52 -7.40
CA MET A 842 51.92 -33.34 -6.47
C MET A 842 50.67 -34.11 -6.91
N GLU A 843 50.68 -34.67 -8.13
CA GLU A 843 49.54 -35.32 -8.80
C GLU A 843 49.34 -36.82 -8.48
N TYR A 844 50.26 -37.48 -7.76
CA TYR A 844 50.31 -38.96 -7.73
C TYR A 844 49.16 -39.64 -6.98
N GLN A 845 48.37 -38.90 -6.18
CA GLN A 845 47.23 -39.47 -5.43
C GLN A 845 45.86 -38.88 -5.82
N SER A 846 45.80 -37.78 -6.60
CA SER A 846 44.57 -37.05 -6.89
C SER A 846 44.11 -37.10 -8.36
N MET A 847 44.92 -37.68 -9.26
CA MET A 847 44.68 -37.68 -10.73
C MET A 847 44.47 -39.06 -11.37
N GLU A 848 44.19 -40.13 -10.60
CA GLU A 848 43.87 -41.44 -11.19
C GLU A 848 42.72 -41.34 -12.23
N GLY A 849 42.95 -41.91 -13.42
CA GLY A 849 41.95 -42.00 -14.50
C GLY A 849 41.95 -40.89 -15.56
N CYS A 850 42.76 -39.84 -15.43
CA CYS A 850 42.93 -38.78 -16.44
C CYS A 850 44.29 -38.95 -17.13
N GLY A 851 44.37 -38.77 -18.45
CA GLY A 851 45.61 -38.89 -19.23
C GLY A 851 46.70 -37.92 -18.76
N ARG A 852 47.50 -38.36 -17.81
CA ARG A 852 48.40 -37.56 -16.95
C ARG A 852 49.51 -36.81 -17.71
N ALA A 853 49.90 -37.29 -18.89
CA ALA A 853 51.02 -36.73 -19.67
C ALA A 853 50.64 -35.46 -20.45
N ASP A 854 49.38 -35.29 -20.84
CA ASP A 854 48.99 -34.26 -21.83
C ASP A 854 48.73 -32.88 -21.20
N GLY A 855 48.12 -32.81 -20.02
CA GLY A 855 47.77 -31.54 -19.37
C GLY A 855 48.97 -30.76 -18.83
N LEU A 856 49.94 -31.48 -18.24
CA LEU A 856 51.23 -30.93 -17.77
C LEU A 856 52.04 -30.35 -18.94
N GLN A 857 52.10 -31.10 -20.05
CA GLN A 857 52.79 -30.66 -21.24
C GLN A 857 52.16 -29.39 -21.83
N ARG A 858 50.83 -29.32 -21.86
CA ARG A 858 50.07 -28.17 -22.38
C ARG A 858 50.22 -26.92 -21.55
N ILE A 859 50.07 -27.01 -20.21
CA ILE A 859 50.30 -25.83 -19.35
C ILE A 859 51.74 -25.37 -19.46
N SER A 860 52.72 -26.30 -19.50
CA SER A 860 54.12 -25.93 -19.66
C SER A 860 54.38 -25.25 -21.01
N ALA A 861 53.77 -25.73 -22.09
CA ALA A 861 53.89 -25.16 -23.43
C ALA A 861 53.33 -23.72 -23.48
N LEU A 862 52.14 -23.51 -22.89
CA LEU A 862 51.52 -22.19 -22.78
C LEU A 862 52.38 -21.22 -21.96
N LEU A 863 52.83 -21.63 -20.78
CA LEU A 863 53.61 -20.75 -19.90
C LEU A 863 54.98 -20.39 -20.50
N LYS A 864 55.57 -21.29 -21.30
CA LYS A 864 56.83 -21.04 -22.02
C LYS A 864 56.65 -20.25 -23.32
N CYS A 865 55.42 -19.89 -23.71
CA CYS A 865 55.11 -19.33 -25.04
C CYS A 865 55.60 -20.23 -26.20
N GLN A 866 55.52 -21.54 -26.02
CA GLN A 866 55.97 -22.55 -26.99
C GLN A 866 54.76 -23.36 -27.45
N PRO A 867 53.92 -22.81 -28.35
CA PRO A 867 52.70 -23.48 -28.79
C PRO A 867 53.03 -24.84 -29.42
N LEU A 868 52.27 -25.87 -29.06
CA LEU A 868 52.52 -27.26 -29.48
C LEU A 868 52.29 -27.48 -30.98
N SER A 869 51.41 -26.68 -31.57
CA SER A 869 51.16 -26.64 -33.01
C SER A 869 50.60 -25.28 -33.42
N LEU A 870 50.36 -25.08 -34.72
CA LEU A 870 49.64 -23.91 -35.21
C LEU A 870 48.23 -23.79 -34.62
N LYS A 871 47.62 -24.91 -34.17
CA LYS A 871 46.32 -24.87 -33.47
C LYS A 871 46.39 -24.08 -32.17
N GLU A 872 47.52 -24.05 -31.50
CA GLU A 872 47.71 -23.38 -30.20
C GLU A 872 48.48 -22.06 -30.34
N ALA A 873 48.57 -21.48 -31.55
CA ALA A 873 49.40 -20.28 -31.80
C ALA A 873 49.08 -19.10 -30.88
N ASN A 874 47.85 -19.03 -30.36
CA ASN A 874 47.42 -18.03 -29.38
C ASN A 874 48.00 -18.21 -27.97
N TRP A 875 48.67 -19.32 -27.68
CA TRP A 875 49.33 -19.54 -26.38
C TRP A 875 50.65 -18.76 -26.27
N ASP A 876 51.14 -18.14 -27.35
CA ASP A 876 52.18 -17.12 -27.26
C ASP A 876 51.58 -15.79 -26.79
N TRP A 877 51.27 -15.72 -25.50
CA TRP A 877 50.71 -14.53 -24.85
C TRP A 877 51.71 -13.37 -24.72
N LYS A 878 52.97 -13.55 -25.13
CA LYS A 878 53.97 -12.47 -25.22
C LYS A 878 54.02 -11.83 -26.61
N ALA A 879 53.33 -12.42 -27.60
CA ALA A 879 53.25 -11.88 -28.95
C ALA A 879 52.58 -10.50 -28.96
N LYS A 880 53.09 -9.60 -29.80
CA LYS A 880 52.59 -8.22 -29.94
C LYS A 880 51.07 -8.16 -30.14
N GLU A 881 50.53 -9.09 -30.91
CA GLU A 881 49.10 -9.27 -31.13
C GLU A 881 48.73 -10.73 -30.87
N PRO A 882 47.61 -10.98 -30.19
CA PRO A 882 47.22 -12.33 -29.84
C PRO A 882 46.73 -13.02 -31.13
N GLN A 883 47.24 -14.22 -31.41
CA GLN A 883 46.99 -14.95 -32.66
C GLN A 883 45.61 -15.66 -32.65
N ILE A 884 44.57 -14.84 -32.44
CA ILE A 884 43.17 -15.24 -32.21
C ILE A 884 42.34 -15.15 -33.50
N SER A 885 42.75 -14.30 -34.45
CA SER A 885 41.98 -14.02 -35.68
C SER A 885 42.07 -15.13 -36.74
N GLU A 886 41.18 -15.02 -37.73
CA GLU A 886 40.76 -16.04 -38.69
C GLU A 886 41.88 -16.84 -39.38
N ALA A 887 43.14 -16.41 -39.46
CA ALA A 887 44.13 -17.08 -40.33
C ALA A 887 44.72 -18.40 -39.77
N VAL A 888 44.79 -18.59 -38.45
CA VAL A 888 45.56 -19.71 -37.87
C VAL A 888 44.74 -20.53 -36.87
N THR A 889 44.37 -19.99 -35.71
CA THR A 889 43.77 -20.84 -34.67
C THR A 889 42.29 -21.15 -34.89
N ALA A 890 41.47 -20.14 -35.21
CA ALA A 890 40.02 -20.34 -35.43
C ALA A 890 39.71 -21.25 -36.62
N ARG A 891 40.44 -21.11 -37.74
CA ARG A 891 40.31 -21.98 -38.93
C ARG A 891 40.77 -23.42 -38.69
N LEU A 892 41.66 -23.65 -37.74
CA LEU A 892 42.18 -24.99 -37.40
C LEU A 892 41.40 -25.67 -36.26
N ARG A 893 40.41 -24.98 -35.67
CA ARG A 893 39.43 -25.53 -34.72
C ARG A 893 38.33 -26.25 -35.47
N ASP A 894 38.06 -27.48 -35.07
CA ASP A 894 36.83 -28.19 -35.40
C ASP A 894 35.87 -28.13 -34.20
N ARG A 895 34.74 -28.85 -34.25
CA ARG A 895 33.80 -28.95 -33.12
C ARG A 895 34.39 -29.63 -31.86
N ARG A 896 35.68 -30.04 -31.87
CA ARG A 896 36.42 -30.67 -30.78
C ARG A 896 37.90 -30.23 -30.73
N TYR A 897 38.18 -29.11 -30.10
CA TYR A 897 39.55 -28.63 -29.95
C TYR A 897 40.31 -29.31 -28.82
N ASN A 898 41.48 -29.85 -29.13
CA ASN A 898 42.34 -30.52 -28.15
C ASN A 898 41.67 -31.68 -27.38
N GLY A 899 40.65 -32.30 -28.00
CA GLY A 899 39.84 -33.37 -27.42
C GLY A 899 38.53 -32.91 -26.77
N HIS A 900 38.33 -31.59 -26.63
CA HIS A 900 37.22 -30.98 -25.90
C HIS A 900 36.19 -30.36 -26.85
N PRO A 901 34.87 -30.59 -26.66
CA PRO A 901 33.84 -29.93 -27.46
C PRO A 901 33.90 -28.41 -27.30
N ILE A 902 34.06 -27.69 -28.41
CA ILE A 902 34.04 -26.23 -28.47
C ILE A 902 33.24 -25.74 -29.67
N ILE A 903 32.90 -24.45 -29.66
CA ILE A 903 32.32 -23.74 -30.81
C ILE A 903 33.47 -23.01 -31.51
N ASP A 904 33.57 -23.17 -32.83
CA ASP A 904 34.67 -22.67 -33.67
C ASP A 904 34.79 -21.14 -33.71
N THR A 905 33.70 -20.42 -33.42
CA THR A 905 33.65 -18.94 -33.37
C THR A 905 33.66 -18.34 -31.96
N TYR A 906 33.64 -19.16 -30.91
CA TYR A 906 33.53 -18.73 -29.51
C TYR A 906 34.86 -18.98 -28.78
N TRP A 907 35.56 -17.89 -28.47
CA TRP A 907 36.93 -17.92 -27.99
C TRP A 907 37.02 -17.68 -26.47
N GLY A 908 38.03 -18.23 -25.78
CA GLY A 908 38.15 -18.15 -24.32
C GLY A 908 37.43 -19.26 -23.53
N ALA A 909 36.51 -19.96 -24.19
CA ALA A 909 35.75 -21.08 -23.61
C ALA A 909 36.61 -22.29 -23.19
N TYR A 910 37.78 -22.47 -23.80
CA TYR A 910 38.74 -23.48 -23.39
C TYR A 910 39.74 -22.88 -22.38
N CYS A 911 39.88 -23.51 -21.22
CA CYS A 911 40.62 -22.98 -20.08
C CYS A 911 42.05 -22.51 -20.39
N MET A 912 42.78 -23.20 -21.27
CA MET A 912 44.13 -22.77 -21.69
C MET A 912 44.08 -21.49 -22.51
N ASP A 913 43.09 -21.34 -23.41
CA ASP A 913 42.96 -20.13 -24.20
C ASP A 913 42.54 -18.95 -23.34
N GLY A 914 41.58 -19.15 -22.44
CA GLY A 914 41.17 -18.11 -21.49
C GLY A 914 42.32 -17.65 -20.60
N LEU A 915 43.19 -18.57 -20.15
CA LEU A 915 44.40 -18.23 -19.41
C LEU A 915 45.42 -17.47 -20.29
N ALA A 916 45.65 -17.91 -21.53
CA ALA A 916 46.55 -17.22 -22.45
C ALA A 916 46.08 -15.79 -22.77
N MET A 917 44.77 -15.59 -22.96
CA MET A 917 44.17 -14.26 -23.17
C MET A 917 44.38 -13.35 -21.97
N ALA A 918 44.15 -13.85 -20.76
CA ALA A 918 44.36 -13.09 -19.54
C ALA A 918 45.84 -12.73 -19.36
N LEU A 919 46.76 -13.67 -19.59
CA LEU A 919 48.21 -13.41 -19.53
C LEU A 919 48.65 -12.39 -20.59
N TRP A 920 48.08 -12.44 -21.80
CA TRP A 920 48.34 -11.44 -22.83
C TRP A 920 47.83 -10.05 -22.41
N GLY A 921 46.61 -9.98 -21.87
CA GLY A 921 46.01 -8.77 -21.33
C GLY A 921 46.90 -8.15 -20.25
N LEU A 922 47.44 -8.95 -19.33
CA LEU A 922 48.37 -8.50 -18.28
C LEU A 922 49.73 -8.06 -18.85
N TRP A 923 50.35 -8.88 -19.70
CA TRP A 923 51.70 -8.65 -20.23
C TRP A 923 51.81 -7.37 -21.06
N HIS A 924 50.72 -7.02 -21.74
CA HIS A 924 50.64 -5.84 -22.60
C HIS A 924 49.96 -4.64 -21.92
N SER A 925 49.74 -4.66 -20.60
CA SER A 925 49.07 -3.58 -19.87
C SER A 925 49.91 -2.98 -18.76
N SER A 926 49.51 -1.78 -18.34
CA SER A 926 50.12 -1.02 -17.25
C SER A 926 49.18 -0.77 -16.07
N SER A 927 47.90 -1.12 -16.21
CA SER A 927 46.88 -0.97 -15.16
C SER A 927 45.87 -2.11 -15.17
N LEU A 928 45.12 -2.23 -14.06
CA LEU A 928 44.00 -3.18 -13.92
C LEU A 928 42.93 -2.91 -14.98
N ALA A 929 42.57 -1.65 -15.18
CA ALA A 929 41.61 -1.22 -16.19
C ALA A 929 42.04 -1.65 -17.59
N GLU A 930 43.29 -1.37 -17.97
CA GLU A 930 43.82 -1.73 -19.30
C GLU A 930 43.84 -3.25 -19.50
N SER A 931 44.21 -4.01 -18.46
CA SER A 931 44.27 -5.48 -18.49
C SER A 931 42.91 -6.11 -18.75
N ILE A 932 41.89 -5.72 -17.96
CA ILE A 932 40.52 -6.23 -18.11
C ILE A 932 39.97 -5.82 -19.47
N MET A 933 40.10 -4.54 -19.83
CA MET A 933 39.55 -3.99 -21.07
C MET A 933 40.15 -4.60 -22.33
N LYS A 934 41.47 -4.85 -22.36
CA LYS A 934 42.12 -5.54 -23.48
C LYS A 934 41.64 -6.97 -23.61
N THR A 935 41.36 -7.64 -22.48
CA THR A 935 40.95 -9.05 -22.47
C THR A 935 39.51 -9.21 -22.94
N VAL A 936 38.55 -8.45 -22.37
CA VAL A 936 37.12 -8.56 -22.72
C VAL A 936 36.83 -8.11 -24.17
N ASN A 937 37.64 -7.19 -24.71
CA ASN A 937 37.51 -6.74 -26.10
C ASN A 937 38.01 -7.76 -27.13
N LEU A 938 38.58 -8.89 -26.70
CA LEU A 938 38.84 -10.04 -27.59
C LEU A 938 37.56 -10.81 -27.92
N LEU A 939 36.43 -10.48 -27.27
CA LEU A 939 35.11 -11.09 -27.45
C LEU A 939 35.13 -12.60 -27.15
N GLY A 940 34.08 -13.32 -27.55
CA GLY A 940 33.87 -14.72 -27.19
C GLY A 940 33.27 -14.87 -25.79
N ASP A 941 33.98 -15.60 -24.94
CA ASP A 941 33.66 -15.90 -23.54
C ASP A 941 34.16 -14.77 -22.62
N ALA A 942 33.61 -13.58 -22.86
CA ALA A 942 34.17 -12.31 -22.38
C ALA A 942 34.01 -12.08 -20.87
N ASP A 943 32.93 -12.55 -20.23
CA ASP A 943 32.80 -12.60 -18.76
C ASP A 943 33.82 -13.54 -18.15
N THR A 944 33.92 -14.78 -18.63
CA THR A 944 34.88 -15.76 -18.11
C THR A 944 36.31 -15.24 -18.22
N THR A 945 36.69 -14.75 -19.41
CA THR A 945 38.05 -14.21 -19.63
C THR A 945 38.27 -12.91 -18.89
N GLY A 946 37.23 -12.09 -18.73
CA GLY A 946 37.20 -10.92 -17.85
C GLY A 946 37.45 -11.28 -16.39
N ALA A 947 36.77 -12.30 -15.85
CA ALA A 947 36.91 -12.80 -14.49
C ALA A 947 38.30 -13.41 -14.24
N ILE A 948 38.81 -14.20 -15.19
CA ILE A 948 40.18 -14.77 -15.16
C ILE A 948 41.23 -13.65 -15.12
N CYS A 949 41.12 -12.65 -16.00
CA CYS A 949 42.03 -11.51 -16.01
C CYS A 949 41.87 -10.65 -14.76
N GLY A 950 40.62 -10.42 -14.32
CA GLY A 950 40.27 -9.60 -13.18
C GLY A 950 40.87 -10.10 -11.86
N GLN A 951 40.85 -11.41 -11.61
CA GLN A 951 41.50 -11.96 -10.41
C GLN A 951 43.03 -11.84 -10.46
N LEU A 952 43.66 -12.09 -11.61
CA LEU A 952 45.12 -11.97 -11.77
C LEU A 952 45.57 -10.50 -11.68
N ALA A 953 44.86 -9.59 -12.36
CA ALA A 953 45.11 -8.15 -12.33
C ALA A 953 44.88 -7.59 -10.91
N GLY A 954 43.79 -8.00 -10.25
CA GLY A 954 43.51 -7.64 -8.87
C GLY A 954 44.64 -8.03 -7.91
N ALA A 955 45.20 -9.23 -8.07
CA ALA A 955 46.34 -9.69 -7.28
C ALA A 955 47.62 -8.88 -7.57
N LEU A 956 47.87 -8.51 -8.83
CA LEU A 956 49.08 -7.79 -9.25
C LEU A 956 49.06 -6.31 -8.87
N TYR A 957 47.99 -5.60 -9.24
CA TYR A 957 47.89 -4.16 -9.02
C TYR A 957 47.37 -3.80 -7.61
N GLY A 958 46.79 -4.78 -6.90
CA GLY A 958 46.32 -4.63 -5.54
C GLY A 958 45.19 -3.61 -5.39
N TRP A 959 44.86 -3.29 -4.13
CA TRP A 959 43.88 -2.26 -3.81
C TRP A 959 44.16 -0.91 -4.49
N PRO A 960 45.41 -0.38 -4.50
CA PRO A 960 45.73 0.87 -5.18
C PRO A 960 45.43 0.83 -6.69
N GLY A 961 45.63 -0.31 -7.35
CA GLY A 961 45.30 -0.48 -8.76
C GLY A 961 43.80 -0.47 -9.06
N LEU A 962 42.99 -0.90 -8.09
CA LEU A 962 41.54 -0.96 -8.22
C LEU A 962 40.86 0.37 -7.89
N VAL A 963 41.41 1.15 -6.94
CA VAL A 963 40.81 2.44 -6.50
C VAL A 963 41.55 3.68 -6.98
N GLY A 964 42.76 3.53 -7.54
CA GLY A 964 43.68 4.64 -7.84
C GLY A 964 43.23 5.52 -9.01
N ASP A 965 42.56 4.95 -10.00
CA ASP A 965 42.07 5.69 -11.17
C ASP A 965 40.55 5.90 -11.18
N GLY A 966 40.08 6.81 -12.04
CA GLY A 966 38.65 7.11 -12.17
C GLY A 966 37.83 5.93 -12.69
N TRP A 967 38.43 5.03 -13.47
CA TRP A 967 37.73 3.89 -14.05
C TRP A 967 37.34 2.88 -12.97
N GLY A 968 38.30 2.46 -12.15
CA GLY A 968 38.10 1.47 -11.09
C GLY A 968 37.11 1.94 -10.03
N ARG A 969 37.16 3.21 -9.63
CA ARG A 969 36.17 3.80 -8.71
C ARG A 969 34.75 3.77 -9.27
N VAL A 970 34.57 4.03 -10.57
CA VAL A 970 33.25 3.92 -11.20
C VAL A 970 32.79 2.47 -11.23
N ARG A 971 33.66 1.51 -11.60
CA ARG A 971 33.30 0.08 -11.59
C ARG A 971 32.89 -0.41 -10.21
N LEU A 972 33.62 -0.03 -9.17
CA LEU A 972 33.27 -0.34 -7.78
C LEU A 972 31.94 0.30 -7.37
N SER A 973 31.67 1.54 -7.78
CA SER A 973 30.40 2.22 -7.48
C SER A 973 29.21 1.54 -8.16
N GLU A 974 29.42 0.98 -9.36
CA GLU A 974 28.41 0.19 -10.07
C GLU A 974 28.21 -1.17 -9.42
N LEU A 975 29.30 -1.85 -9.06
CA LEU A 975 29.27 -3.12 -8.32
C LEU A 975 28.56 -2.95 -6.97
N GLN A 976 28.79 -1.86 -6.24
CA GLN A 976 28.13 -1.55 -4.97
C GLN A 976 26.61 -1.42 -5.06
N ARG A 977 26.05 -1.09 -6.23
CA ARG A 977 24.58 -1.13 -6.42
C ARG A 977 24.04 -2.54 -6.26
N TRP A 978 24.86 -3.51 -6.62
CA TRP A 978 24.59 -4.93 -6.52
C TRP A 978 25.35 -5.56 -5.37
N ASP A 979 26.15 -4.85 -4.59
CA ASP A 979 26.82 -5.32 -3.37
C ASP A 979 26.96 -4.17 -2.35
N PRO A 980 25.84 -3.62 -1.81
CA PRO A 980 25.86 -2.44 -0.96
C PRO A 980 26.49 -2.72 0.39
N CYS A 981 26.58 -4.00 0.77
CA CYS A 981 27.20 -4.48 1.99
C CYS A 981 28.65 -4.94 1.76
N ALA A 982 29.24 -4.67 0.58
CA ALA A 982 30.59 -5.06 0.16
C ALA A 982 30.99 -6.50 0.54
N GLU A 983 30.03 -7.41 0.46
CA GLU A 983 30.11 -8.81 0.86
C GLU A 983 31.22 -9.57 0.14
N ILE A 984 31.54 -9.18 -1.09
CA ILE A 984 32.63 -9.74 -1.88
C ILE A 984 33.97 -9.40 -1.21
N GLY A 985 34.17 -8.12 -0.85
CA GLY A 985 35.39 -7.66 -0.19
C GLY A 985 35.59 -8.29 1.19
N ILE A 986 34.51 -8.39 1.99
CA ILE A 986 34.55 -9.05 3.31
C ILE A 986 35.10 -10.47 3.20
N ARG A 987 34.53 -11.28 2.31
CA ARG A 987 34.93 -12.68 2.15
C ARG A 987 36.40 -12.81 1.82
N ALA A 988 36.91 -11.92 0.97
CA ALA A 988 38.33 -11.88 0.65
C ALA A 988 39.21 -11.56 1.87
N ALA A 989 38.86 -10.54 2.67
CA ALA A 989 39.60 -10.22 3.88
C ALA A 989 39.53 -11.35 4.93
N LEU A 990 38.36 -11.98 5.10
CA LEU A 990 38.18 -13.10 6.02
C LEU A 990 39.01 -14.31 5.58
N LEU A 991 38.99 -14.66 4.29
CA LEU A 991 39.82 -15.74 3.77
C LEU A 991 41.30 -15.42 3.95
N TYR A 992 41.71 -14.17 3.72
CA TYR A 992 43.10 -13.75 3.89
C TYR A 992 43.57 -13.82 5.34
N HIS A 993 42.76 -13.44 6.33
CA HIS A 993 43.17 -13.42 7.74
C HIS A 993 42.87 -14.72 8.50
N TYR A 994 41.83 -15.45 8.11
CA TYR A 994 41.31 -16.61 8.84
C TYR A 994 41.25 -17.88 8.00
N GLY A 995 41.96 -17.88 6.87
CA GLY A 995 42.09 -19.07 6.04
C GLY A 995 42.66 -20.27 6.81
N PRO A 996 42.38 -21.51 6.35
CA PRO A 996 42.50 -22.77 7.12
C PRO A 996 43.87 -23.07 7.75
N LEU A 997 44.93 -22.41 7.30
CA LEU A 997 46.29 -22.65 7.78
C LEU A 997 46.95 -21.46 8.50
N GLN A 998 46.30 -20.29 8.59
CA GLN A 998 46.77 -19.23 9.51
C GLN A 998 46.48 -19.60 10.98
N VAL A 999 45.44 -20.42 11.17
CA VAL A 999 45.02 -20.97 12.46
C VAL A 999 46.05 -21.95 13.05
N LEU A 1000 46.73 -22.75 12.21
CA LEU A 1000 47.72 -23.74 12.65
C LEU A 1000 49.02 -23.12 13.19
N GLN A 1001 49.38 -21.89 12.79
CA GLN A 1001 50.51 -21.16 13.37
C GLN A 1001 50.22 -20.62 14.78
N VAL A 1002 48.95 -20.36 15.11
CA VAL A 1002 48.53 -19.96 16.47
C VAL A 1002 48.50 -21.18 17.41
N GLU A 1003 48.08 -22.35 16.92
CA GLU A 1003 48.05 -23.58 17.73
C GLU A 1003 49.45 -24.14 18.05
N LEU A 1004 50.45 -23.93 17.20
CA LEU A 1004 51.83 -24.38 17.47
C LEU A 1004 52.58 -23.51 18.49
N GLN A 1005 52.06 -22.34 18.88
CA GLN A 1005 52.62 -21.52 19.96
C GLN A 1005 52.06 -21.83 21.35
N GLN A 1006 51.05 -22.72 21.48
CA GLN A 1006 50.46 -23.07 22.78
C GLN A 1006 50.29 -24.59 22.93
N LYS A 1007 51.38 -25.28 23.24
CA LYS A 1007 51.28 -26.56 23.95
C LYS A 1007 51.07 -26.28 25.43
N GLU A 1008 49.82 -26.33 25.89
CA GLU A 1008 49.42 -26.99 27.14
C GLU A 1008 47.88 -26.94 27.31
N GLY A 1009 47.24 -28.08 27.02
CA GLY A 1009 46.00 -28.58 27.63
C GLY A 1009 44.72 -27.72 27.63
N HIS A 1010 43.91 -27.80 26.56
CA HIS A 1010 42.43 -27.83 26.69
C HIS A 1010 41.75 -28.42 25.43
N PRO A 1011 40.64 -29.18 25.52
CA PRO A 1011 40.00 -29.80 24.37
C PRO A 1011 39.09 -28.83 23.60
N THR A 1012 39.35 -28.68 22.30
CA THR A 1012 38.45 -28.26 21.21
C THR A 1012 37.41 -27.18 21.56
N VAL A 1013 37.88 -25.94 21.71
CA VAL A 1013 37.09 -24.73 21.41
C VAL A 1013 37.41 -24.35 19.96
N ARG A 1014 36.38 -24.21 19.13
CA ARG A 1014 36.51 -23.97 17.70
C ARG A 1014 37.13 -22.59 17.50
N VAL A 1015 38.27 -22.56 16.80
CA VAL A 1015 38.91 -21.47 16.03
C VAL A 1015 38.10 -20.17 15.81
N PHE A 1016 36.79 -20.29 15.57
CA PHE A 1016 35.84 -19.18 15.43
C PHE A 1016 35.74 -18.27 16.66
N ASP A 1017 35.73 -18.83 17.87
CA ASP A 1017 35.62 -18.04 19.11
C ASP A 1017 36.92 -17.26 19.37
N ARG A 1018 38.07 -17.82 18.97
CA ARG A 1018 39.39 -17.19 19.13
C ARG A 1018 39.65 -16.09 18.09
N ALA A 1019 39.13 -16.22 16.86
CA ALA A 1019 39.15 -15.13 15.87
C ALA A 1019 38.29 -13.93 16.31
N VAL A 1020 37.20 -14.18 17.06
CA VAL A 1020 36.38 -13.14 17.68
C VAL A 1020 37.10 -12.52 18.90
N GLU A 1021 37.79 -13.32 19.72
CA GLU A 1021 38.55 -12.84 20.90
C GLU A 1021 39.84 -12.07 20.53
N ASP A 1022 40.63 -12.51 19.56
CA ASP A 1022 41.85 -11.79 19.11
C ASP A 1022 41.51 -10.48 18.37
N VAL A 1023 40.32 -10.41 17.77
CA VAL A 1023 39.78 -9.21 17.12
C VAL A 1023 39.19 -8.21 18.11
N GLN A 1024 38.74 -8.66 19.29
CA GLN A 1024 38.37 -7.76 20.39
C GLN A 1024 39.59 -6.94 20.92
N GLY A 1025 40.81 -7.36 20.62
CA GLY A 1025 42.04 -6.61 20.92
C GLY A 1025 42.50 -5.61 19.84
N ARG A 1026 41.91 -5.62 18.63
CA ARG A 1026 42.29 -4.74 17.50
C ARG A 1026 41.05 -4.12 16.85
N SER A 1027 40.87 -2.82 17.09
CA SER A 1027 39.63 -2.05 16.96
C SER A 1027 39.03 -1.86 15.55
N THR A 1028 39.45 -2.59 14.52
CA THR A 1028 39.03 -2.33 13.11
C THR A 1028 38.45 -3.53 12.37
N VAL A 1029 38.48 -4.76 12.91
CA VAL A 1029 38.00 -5.97 12.19
C VAL A 1029 36.74 -6.58 12.84
N GLY A 1030 36.39 -6.18 14.07
CA GLY A 1030 35.26 -6.73 14.83
C GLY A 1030 33.89 -6.44 14.26
N GLU A 1031 33.76 -5.40 13.43
CA GLU A 1031 32.51 -5.00 12.78
C GLU A 1031 32.15 -5.91 11.58
N ILE A 1032 33.09 -6.71 11.07
CA ILE A 1032 32.99 -7.44 9.79
C ILE A 1032 32.21 -8.76 9.89
N ALA A 1033 32.22 -9.43 11.04
CA ALA A 1033 31.81 -10.83 11.15
C ALA A 1033 30.32 -11.06 11.49
N SER A 1034 29.55 -10.02 11.83
CA SER A 1034 28.16 -10.15 12.32
C SER A 1034 27.06 -9.89 11.26
N GLY A 1035 27.42 -9.44 10.05
CA GLY A 1035 26.48 -8.75 9.15
C GLY A 1035 25.99 -9.47 7.87
N SER A 1036 26.30 -10.76 7.61
CA SER A 1036 25.77 -11.44 6.42
C SER A 1036 24.75 -12.54 6.73
N ARG A 1037 23.59 -12.44 6.07
CA ARG A 1037 22.46 -13.38 6.08
C ARG A 1037 22.86 -14.83 5.73
N VAL A 1038 24.03 -15.02 5.11
CA VAL A 1038 24.63 -16.34 4.83
C VAL A 1038 25.19 -16.98 6.11
N TRP A 1039 25.72 -16.20 7.06
CA TRP A 1039 26.34 -16.70 8.28
C TRP A 1039 25.34 -17.17 9.34
N GLN A 1040 24.18 -16.52 9.43
CA GLN A 1040 23.12 -16.94 10.36
C GLN A 1040 22.52 -18.29 9.94
N LEU A 1041 22.28 -18.48 8.63
CA LEU A 1041 21.82 -19.76 8.07
C LEU A 1041 22.87 -20.89 8.20
N ALA A 1042 24.17 -20.54 8.22
CA ALA A 1042 25.26 -21.50 8.41
C ALA A 1042 25.55 -21.84 9.89
N ARG A 1043 25.26 -20.92 10.82
CA ARG A 1043 25.41 -21.14 12.27
C ARG A 1043 24.33 -22.06 12.86
N GLU A 1044 23.12 -22.02 12.32
CA GLU A 1044 21.95 -22.57 13.02
C GLU A 1044 21.57 -24.01 12.71
N ARG A 1045 22.21 -24.71 11.76
CA ARG A 1045 21.81 -26.11 11.48
C ARG A 1045 22.96 -27.07 11.19
N ASP A 1046 22.84 -28.21 11.85
CA ASP A 1046 23.45 -29.47 11.45
C ASP A 1046 22.96 -29.81 10.03
N PHE A 1047 23.84 -29.62 9.03
CA PHE A 1047 23.54 -29.79 7.60
C PHE A 1047 23.06 -31.23 7.26
N ALA A 1048 23.17 -32.16 8.20
CA ALA A 1048 22.63 -33.52 8.12
C ALA A 1048 21.09 -33.58 8.02
N GLN A 1049 20.35 -32.55 8.42
CA GLN A 1049 18.88 -32.53 8.35
C GLN A 1049 18.28 -31.92 7.06
N VAL A 1050 19.11 -31.48 6.11
CA VAL A 1050 18.62 -31.01 4.79
C VAL A 1050 18.21 -32.18 3.87
N ILE A 1051 18.50 -33.42 4.26
CA ILE A 1051 18.06 -34.64 3.58
C ILE A 1051 17.20 -35.48 4.53
N GLY A 1052 15.99 -35.02 4.83
CA GLY A 1052 15.00 -35.77 5.62
C GLY A 1052 14.06 -36.60 4.74
N GLN A 1053 13.80 -37.85 5.13
CA GLN A 1053 12.75 -38.69 4.54
C GLN A 1053 11.36 -38.25 5.02
N ASP A 1054 10.34 -38.40 4.18
CA ASP A 1054 8.95 -38.20 4.60
C ASP A 1054 8.47 -39.33 5.57
N PRO A 1055 7.27 -39.22 6.18
CA PRO A 1055 6.74 -40.23 7.10
C PRO A 1055 6.53 -41.63 6.51
N GLN A 1056 6.76 -41.83 5.21
CA GLN A 1056 6.65 -43.10 4.50
C GLN A 1056 8.00 -43.61 3.96
N GLY A 1057 9.11 -42.93 4.28
CA GLY A 1057 10.47 -43.39 3.97
C GLY A 1057 10.94 -43.15 2.54
N LYS A 1058 10.33 -42.23 1.78
CA LYS A 1058 10.85 -41.81 0.48
C LYS A 1058 11.61 -40.47 0.57
N ALA A 1059 12.74 -40.40 -0.13
CA ALA A 1059 13.53 -39.19 -0.24
C ALA A 1059 12.89 -38.24 -1.27
N THR A 1060 12.51 -37.03 -0.84
CA THR A 1060 11.94 -36.00 -1.72
C THR A 1060 12.70 -34.69 -1.55
N CYS A 1061 13.42 -34.27 -2.59
CA CYS A 1061 13.84 -32.88 -2.77
C CYS A 1061 12.62 -32.09 -3.25
N GLY A 1062 11.95 -31.37 -2.34
CA GLY A 1062 10.81 -30.55 -2.75
C GLY A 1062 10.04 -29.89 -1.61
N TRP A 1063 10.17 -28.57 -1.52
CA TRP A 1063 9.07 -27.64 -1.19
C TRP A 1063 8.32 -27.76 0.15
N VAL A 1064 8.85 -28.47 1.15
CA VAL A 1064 8.28 -28.48 2.53
C VAL A 1064 9.23 -27.88 3.59
N GLY A 1065 10.54 -27.81 3.33
CA GLY A 1065 11.52 -27.23 4.27
C GLY A 1065 11.51 -25.70 4.39
N ILE A 1066 11.00 -24.98 3.38
CA ILE A 1066 11.06 -23.51 3.32
C ILE A 1066 9.85 -22.84 3.99
N LYS A 1067 8.70 -23.51 4.12
CA LYS A 1067 7.54 -22.95 4.84
C LYS A 1067 7.78 -22.81 6.35
N ASN A 1068 8.70 -23.57 6.94
CA ASN A 1068 9.03 -23.43 8.37
C ASN A 1068 10.16 -22.43 8.64
N VAL A 1069 10.95 -22.02 7.64
CA VAL A 1069 11.92 -20.93 7.77
C VAL A 1069 11.24 -19.56 7.64
N VAL A 1070 10.09 -19.49 6.95
CA VAL A 1070 9.31 -18.25 6.81
C VAL A 1070 8.15 -18.14 7.82
N ARG A 1071 7.79 -19.20 8.56
CA ARG A 1071 6.74 -19.14 9.63
C ARG A 1071 7.25 -19.02 11.06
N ILE A 1072 8.55 -19.07 11.32
CA ILE A 1072 9.13 -18.90 12.67
C ILE A 1072 9.77 -17.51 12.86
N ALA A 1073 9.61 -16.59 11.91
CA ALA A 1073 10.02 -15.19 12.05
C ALA A 1073 8.87 -14.25 12.47
N VAL A 1074 7.62 -14.73 12.58
CA VAL A 1074 6.47 -13.94 13.07
C VAL A 1074 5.46 -14.84 13.77
N ARG A 1075 5.64 -15.05 15.09
CA ARG A 1075 4.61 -15.07 16.15
C ARG A 1075 5.12 -15.82 17.39
N ASP A 1076 5.23 -15.06 18.49
CA ASP A 1076 4.65 -15.25 19.83
C ASP A 1076 5.21 -14.08 20.66
N ASP A 1077 4.51 -13.11 21.26
CA ASP A 1077 3.09 -12.91 21.57
C ASP A 1077 2.82 -11.40 21.71
N VAL A 1078 1.68 -10.92 21.19
CA VAL A 1078 0.75 -10.04 21.92
C VAL A 1078 -0.64 -10.43 21.45
N GLN A 1079 -1.41 -11.05 22.35
CA GLN A 1079 -2.86 -11.07 22.28
C GLN A 1079 -3.34 -9.61 22.31
N ASP A 1080 -4.18 -9.23 21.34
CA ASP A 1080 -5.20 -8.23 21.61
C ASP A 1080 -6.49 -8.69 20.95
N ASP A 1081 -7.49 -8.83 21.80
CA ASP A 1081 -8.85 -9.20 21.46
C ASP A 1081 -9.51 -8.11 20.59
N ASN A 1082 -10.36 -8.57 19.67
CA ASN A 1082 -11.50 -7.90 19.04
C ASN A 1082 -11.70 -6.39 19.30
N THR A 1083 -11.73 -5.60 18.22
CA THR A 1083 -12.99 -5.10 17.62
C THR A 1083 -12.70 -4.54 16.23
N GLY A 1084 -13.57 -4.87 15.26
CA GLY A 1084 -13.36 -4.54 13.86
C GLY A 1084 -13.62 -3.07 13.54
N ILE A 1085 -12.91 -2.57 12.53
CA ILE A 1085 -13.35 -1.61 11.51
C ILE A 1085 -12.41 -1.82 10.30
N SER A 1086 -13.00 -1.98 9.13
CA SER A 1086 -12.33 -2.00 7.82
C SER A 1086 -11.81 -0.61 7.45
N PHE A 1087 -10.56 -0.50 7.00
CA PHE A 1087 -10.11 0.65 6.22
C PHE A 1087 -9.45 0.19 4.93
N GLU A 1088 -9.97 0.76 3.85
CA GLU A 1088 -9.63 0.59 2.45
C GLU A 1088 -8.17 0.97 2.19
N GLU A 1089 -7.46 0.14 1.43
CA GLU A 1089 -6.22 0.51 0.77
C GLU A 1089 -6.59 1.30 -0.51
N GLU A 1090 -6.21 2.59 -0.59
CA GLU A 1090 -5.83 3.20 -1.87
C GLU A 1090 -5.00 4.49 -1.70
N ASP A 1091 -4.12 4.68 -2.68
CA ASP A 1091 -3.40 5.88 -3.13
C ASP A 1091 -2.05 6.33 -2.52
N TYR A 1092 -0.98 5.86 -3.18
CA TYR A 1092 0.19 6.70 -3.50
C TYR A 1092 0.13 7.16 -4.97
N PRO A 1093 0.56 8.40 -5.30
CA PRO A 1093 0.32 9.04 -6.59
C PRO A 1093 1.23 8.56 -7.75
N PRO A 1094 0.77 8.68 -9.00
CA PRO A 1094 1.47 8.24 -10.20
C PRO A 1094 2.42 9.30 -10.78
N VAL A 1095 3.60 8.88 -11.26
CA VAL A 1095 4.49 9.72 -12.08
C VAL A 1095 4.33 9.34 -13.56
N THR A 1096 3.54 10.18 -14.24
CA THR A 1096 3.51 10.60 -15.66
C THR A 1096 3.69 9.61 -16.81
N ALA A 1097 2.69 9.65 -17.71
CA ALA A 1097 2.46 8.81 -18.87
C ALA A 1097 3.01 9.38 -20.20
N TYR A 1098 3.18 8.50 -21.20
CA TYR A 1098 3.06 8.76 -22.65
C TYR A 1098 2.68 7.45 -23.38
N PRO A 1099 2.05 7.49 -24.58
CA PRO A 1099 0.60 7.27 -24.71
C PRO A 1099 0.21 5.86 -25.23
N SER A 1100 -0.95 5.41 -24.76
CA SER A 1100 -1.67 4.23 -25.25
C SER A 1100 -2.43 4.52 -26.56
N ARG A 1101 -2.36 3.59 -27.53
CA ARG A 1101 -3.36 3.48 -28.61
C ARG A 1101 -4.24 2.25 -28.40
N THR A 1102 -5.41 2.52 -27.83
CA THR A 1102 -6.76 1.99 -28.17
C THR A 1102 -6.92 0.54 -28.62
N LEU A 1103 -7.56 -0.27 -27.75
CA LEU A 1103 -8.53 -1.30 -28.15
C LEU A 1103 -9.80 -1.15 -27.30
N ARG A 1104 -10.96 -1.16 -27.97
CA ARG A 1104 -12.31 -0.91 -27.46
C ARG A 1104 -12.87 -2.09 -26.63
N PRO A 1105 -13.85 -1.83 -25.73
CA PRO A 1105 -14.40 -2.83 -24.81
C PRO A 1105 -15.39 -3.82 -25.46
N PRO A 1106 -15.62 -4.98 -24.82
CA PRO A 1106 -16.59 -5.98 -25.25
C PRO A 1106 -18.00 -5.69 -24.72
N ASP A 1107 -19.00 -5.71 -25.61
CA ASP A 1107 -20.42 -5.60 -25.25
C ASP A 1107 -21.09 -6.98 -25.15
N ALA A 1108 -21.88 -7.08 -24.07
CA ALA A 1108 -23.17 -7.75 -23.89
C ALA A 1108 -23.50 -9.05 -24.65
N GLY A 1109 -23.85 -10.07 -23.85
CA GLY A 1109 -24.42 -11.33 -24.27
C GLY A 1109 -25.74 -11.20 -25.04
N SER A 1110 -25.90 -12.12 -25.99
CA SER A 1110 -27.06 -12.28 -26.85
C SER A 1110 -28.11 -13.21 -26.21
N SER A 1111 -29.39 -12.96 -26.51
CA SER A 1111 -30.30 -14.07 -26.78
C SER A 1111 -31.44 -13.67 -27.73
N ARG A 1112 -31.51 -14.41 -28.85
CA ARG A 1112 -32.68 -14.99 -29.54
C ARG A 1112 -32.82 -14.69 -31.03
N ARG A 1113 -32.84 -15.82 -31.78
CA ARG A 1113 -33.53 -16.13 -33.06
C ARG A 1113 -33.02 -15.33 -34.28
N SER A 1114 -32.78 -15.90 -35.46
CA SER A 1114 -33.33 -17.07 -36.16
C SER A 1114 -32.51 -17.32 -37.45
N LEU A 1115 -32.59 -18.56 -37.97
CA LEU A 1115 -32.48 -18.99 -39.40
C LEU A 1115 -31.19 -18.58 -40.17
N SER A 1116 -30.49 -19.38 -40.96
CA SER A 1116 -30.80 -20.59 -41.73
C SER A 1116 -29.50 -21.24 -42.24
N ALA A 1117 -29.64 -22.51 -42.60
CA ALA A 1117 -28.73 -23.47 -43.26
C ALA A 1117 -27.71 -23.00 -44.33
N GLU A 1118 -26.61 -23.78 -44.36
CA GLU A 1118 -25.89 -24.32 -45.55
C GLU A 1118 -24.69 -23.55 -46.20
N PRO A 1119 -23.74 -24.26 -46.88
CA PRO A 1119 -22.32 -24.24 -46.46
C PRO A 1119 -21.26 -24.01 -47.57
N LEU A 1120 -19.97 -23.98 -47.15
CA LEU A 1120 -18.70 -24.19 -47.91
C LEU A 1120 -18.29 -23.12 -48.96
N PRO A 1121 -17.03 -23.10 -49.50
CA PRO A 1121 -15.76 -23.74 -49.10
C PRO A 1121 -14.50 -22.82 -49.19
N MET A 1122 -13.36 -23.40 -48.75
CA MET A 1122 -11.96 -23.27 -49.21
C MET A 1122 -11.48 -22.01 -49.97
N GLY A 1123 -10.34 -21.46 -49.52
CA GLY A 1123 -9.55 -20.52 -50.32
C GLY A 1123 -8.19 -20.18 -49.70
N SER A 1124 -7.18 -20.90 -50.16
CA SER A 1124 -5.75 -20.79 -49.85
C SER A 1124 -5.07 -19.44 -50.15
N ARG A 1125 -3.83 -19.32 -49.63
CA ARG A 1125 -2.73 -18.38 -49.98
C ARG A 1125 -2.84 -17.01 -49.32
N GLY A 1126 -1.79 -16.42 -48.78
CA GLY A 1126 -0.37 -16.73 -48.80
C GLY A 1126 0.41 -15.42 -48.68
N ARG A 1127 1.51 -15.47 -47.91
CA ARG A 1127 2.69 -14.60 -47.91
C ARG A 1127 2.52 -13.07 -47.82
N GLY A 1128 3.27 -12.52 -46.86
CA GLY A 1128 4.11 -11.35 -47.09
C GLY A 1128 3.63 -10.07 -46.42
N LEU A 1129 4.12 -9.81 -45.21
CA LEU A 1129 5.29 -8.97 -44.97
C LEU A 1129 5.81 -9.20 -43.54
#